data_AF-A0A5C3NTD9-F1
#
_entry.id   AF-A0A5C3NTD9-F1
#
_cell.length_a   1.000
_cell.length_b   1.000
_cell.length_c   1.000
_cell.angle_alpha   90.00
_cell.angle_beta   90.00
_cell.angle_gamma   90.00
#
_symmetry.space_group_name_H-M   'P 1'
#
loop_
_entity.id
_entity.type
_entity.pdbx_description
1 polymer ?
#
loop_
_entity_poly.entity_id
_entity_poly.type
_entity_poly.pdbx_seq_one_letter_code
_entity_poly.pdbx_strand_id
1 'polypeptide(L)'
;PPSSPSSLSSPSSPSSASSSSSTNELGMYRIFAVRPKRDPDEQDRTLESYCDPAAFDVPPLSDTTHTRPGHAPPRVNAPARPPYAPFPNYTTFDMLYWQNNGSNTKSDQQINILATKVMQEPEFEVEHLARFDAARELKRLDDYIEVEDDSPLSVDDGWCQGNVQVRVPKEGVHYASEEDAPLFTMTNVWHRKFCEVIRGALKQACVRDWHMIPHQLFCTAADVPQRHLDSRSPSPSPSTASARFGTSSATSSSNSSSSSSSMSFSDESDEEDIRIYSEIFNTEAALEEDAAMRSKPRIPGDPEDLEYCVTLICLYSDSTRLTSFGTASLWPIYMYFGNQSKYVRGRPTAYAAHHMAYIPSLPDRIQDFYTDHYNDSATAAVLKFLRRELMQQILLLLLDDSFMYIYVHGDVVVCGDGITRRHFPRFVLYTADYVEKILLACLKYLAKCPCPRCKINKDKIIEMGTRADDYRRNHVRVDNNDVMWRIKLARQWIFEKGMPLTSMYIDRILGPLSLTPTRSAFSVKLREHGFNFYTLFAPDFMHEVELGVWKFAFTHHMRILHAAGADQIQTFNKRFRQVPTFGRSTIRKFSKNVSNQGKLAAQDYEDRLQCFMPVIEGLMKSRADNRIVLDNTFDLAMVLTLGKLRMHTSKTIDGLGEAASSVGTSTREYAKKVCPNYVTVELPKELAARGRRKARRAKVSAAGVSVPTVCKRTYFNHCTYKFHALRDYATTIKALGPLDNSSAQIGEQEHIHSQGDYDRTNKVNYIPQVARRNHRGEKMRTIKQRVDAAREARKKKDSDAAAMEPGAEPPQPRPGPDKNLDDEVNGKLPYTTASQRYHIAKSQRSHDNILDWMSCGDDPALTNFHMNLKDHLLTRLQARGIFMPTDEHDETQIGEHAFEDRARLVIHKETAYWHEVLRLNYTSYDLRRNQDSVTPKNHGDIMLLADTDSEGSDGHTHPYAYARVIRIFHVNVRLYDSPMQEFERMDVAFVRWFRVDHSAPGGFKRKRLHRLEFVSPGSDELAFGFVNPADVIRSSHIIPAFAFGRTDTSVFPDLSECLARGRLPPSTSTSTTPVSHLILWS
;
A
#
# COMPACT_ATOMS: atom_id res chain seq x y z
N PRO A 1 -47.75 -9.09 -3.21
CA PRO A 1 -47.77 -10.51 -2.75
C PRO A 1 -48.40 -11.41 -3.81
N PRO A 2 -47.61 -12.35 -4.34
CA PRO A 2 -47.75 -13.75 -3.92
C PRO A 2 -46.40 -14.42 -3.57
N SER A 3 -46.51 -15.35 -2.61
CA SER A 3 -45.60 -16.46 -2.24
C SER A 3 -44.09 -16.23 -2.23
N SER A 4 -43.56 -16.07 -1.02
CA SER A 4 -42.17 -16.23 -0.60
C SER A 4 -41.52 -17.50 -1.18
N PRO A 5 -40.30 -17.43 -1.75
CA PRO A 5 -39.53 -18.64 -1.99
C PRO A 5 -38.95 -19.10 -0.64
N SER A 6 -39.31 -20.33 -0.30
CA SER A 6 -38.77 -21.16 0.77
C SER A 6 -37.24 -21.07 0.86
N SER A 7 -36.77 -20.94 2.10
CA SER A 7 -35.39 -21.16 2.51
C SER A 7 -34.81 -22.40 1.83
N LEU A 8 -33.86 -22.19 0.92
CA LEU A 8 -32.95 -23.23 0.47
C LEU A 8 -32.18 -23.72 1.69
N SER A 9 -32.57 -24.88 2.19
CA SER A 9 -31.76 -25.70 3.08
C SER A 9 -30.37 -25.83 2.47
N SER A 10 -29.37 -25.50 3.28
CA SER A 10 -27.96 -25.75 3.03
C SER A 10 -27.79 -27.13 2.40
N PRO A 11 -27.14 -27.29 1.24
CA PRO A 11 -26.78 -28.61 0.78
C PRO A 11 -25.84 -29.20 1.83
N SER A 12 -26.25 -30.31 2.44
CA SER A 12 -25.38 -31.14 3.25
C SER A 12 -24.14 -31.50 2.43
N SER A 13 -23.01 -30.93 2.82
CA SER A 13 -21.70 -31.10 2.19
C SER A 13 -21.36 -32.60 2.12
N PRO A 14 -20.89 -33.14 0.98
CA PRO A 14 -20.09 -34.35 1.03
C PRO A 14 -18.83 -34.03 1.83
N SER A 15 -18.55 -34.81 2.86
CA SER A 15 -17.39 -34.68 3.73
C SER A 15 -16.09 -34.93 2.94
N SER A 16 -15.60 -33.94 2.20
CA SER A 16 -14.18 -33.88 1.83
C SER A 16 -13.44 -33.42 3.08
N ALA A 17 -12.56 -34.25 3.63
CA ALA A 17 -11.73 -33.90 4.77
C ALA A 17 -10.91 -32.63 4.45
N SER A 18 -11.35 -31.47 4.97
CA SER A 18 -10.62 -30.21 4.87
C SER A 18 -9.28 -30.36 5.60
N SER A 19 -8.18 -30.00 4.95
CA SER A 19 -6.84 -30.08 5.55
C SER A 19 -6.44 -28.73 6.15
N SER A 20 -6.03 -28.71 7.41
CA SER A 20 -5.47 -27.52 8.07
C SER A 20 -3.94 -27.50 7.98
N SER A 21 -3.36 -26.30 7.90
CA SER A 21 -1.93 -26.10 8.11
C SER A 21 -1.58 -26.16 9.59
N SER A 22 -0.28 -26.18 9.88
CA SER A 22 0.23 -25.84 11.21
C SER A 22 -0.11 -24.38 11.60
N THR A 23 -0.34 -24.14 12.89
CA THR A 23 -0.49 -22.80 13.46
C THR A 23 0.89 -22.17 13.63
N ASN A 24 1.04 -20.93 13.17
CA ASN A 24 2.31 -20.20 13.30
C ASN A 24 2.47 -19.53 14.66
N GLU A 25 3.65 -18.93 14.92
CA GLU A 25 3.96 -18.22 16.17
C GLU A 25 3.01 -17.06 16.51
N LEU A 26 2.23 -16.59 15.52
CA LEU A 26 1.27 -15.49 15.63
C LEU A 26 -0.17 -16.00 15.74
N GLY A 27 -0.38 -17.29 16.00
CA GLY A 27 -1.71 -17.90 16.13
C GLY A 27 -2.46 -18.11 14.81
N MET A 28 -1.82 -17.91 13.66
CA MET A 28 -2.48 -18.06 12.36
C MET A 28 -2.34 -19.45 11.76
N TYR A 29 -3.43 -19.94 11.17
CA TYR A 29 -3.45 -21.20 10.44
C TYR A 29 -4.37 -21.09 9.21
N ARG A 30 -4.21 -22.01 8.25
CA ARG A 30 -4.97 -22.05 7.00
C ARG A 30 -5.84 -23.30 6.94
N ILE A 31 -7.01 -23.17 6.30
CA ILE A 31 -7.88 -24.29 5.96
C ILE A 31 -7.97 -24.37 4.44
N PHE A 32 -7.57 -25.53 3.90
CA PHE A 32 -7.63 -25.82 2.48
C PHE A 32 -8.77 -26.80 2.17
N ALA A 33 -9.39 -26.63 1.01
CA ALA A 33 -10.33 -27.61 0.47
C ALA A 33 -9.61 -28.92 0.07
N VAL A 34 -8.39 -28.79 -0.43
CA VAL A 34 -7.49 -29.89 -0.79
C VAL A 34 -6.09 -29.53 -0.34
N ARG A 35 -5.36 -30.46 0.26
CA ARG A 35 -3.98 -30.23 0.70
C ARG A 35 -3.09 -29.89 -0.51
N PRO A 36 -2.41 -28.73 -0.52
CA PRO A 36 -1.53 -28.38 -1.63
C PRO A 36 -0.28 -29.25 -1.62
N LYS A 37 0.28 -29.54 -2.80
CA LYS A 37 1.59 -30.22 -2.92
C LYS A 37 2.74 -29.37 -2.38
N ARG A 38 2.58 -28.04 -2.38
CA ARG A 38 3.53 -27.08 -1.81
C ARG A 38 2.77 -25.95 -1.11
N ASP A 39 3.16 -25.65 0.13
CA ASP A 39 2.73 -24.46 0.87
C ASP A 39 3.96 -23.56 1.11
N PRO A 40 4.08 -22.41 0.41
CA PRO A 40 5.21 -21.48 0.57
C PRO A 40 5.42 -21.05 2.03
N ASP A 41 4.34 -20.93 2.79
CA ASP A 41 4.37 -20.45 4.16
C ASP A 41 4.77 -21.51 5.20
N GLU A 42 4.78 -22.80 4.86
CA GLU A 42 5.33 -23.84 5.77
C GLU A 42 6.77 -24.17 5.45
N GLN A 43 7.18 -24.02 4.18
CA GLN A 43 8.44 -24.56 3.68
C GLN A 43 9.59 -23.53 3.67
N ASP A 44 9.31 -22.23 3.52
CA ASP A 44 10.35 -21.22 3.25
C ASP A 44 10.32 -20.00 4.20
N ARG A 45 9.67 -20.09 5.38
CA ARG A 45 9.52 -18.93 6.28
C ARG A 45 10.86 -18.50 6.90
N THR A 46 11.37 -17.37 6.43
CA THR A 46 12.42 -16.58 7.09
C THR A 46 11.84 -15.24 7.57
N LEU A 47 12.38 -14.68 8.66
CA LEU A 47 11.95 -13.37 9.18
C LEU A 47 12.13 -12.26 8.12
N GLU A 48 13.15 -12.41 7.30
CA GLU A 48 13.51 -11.53 6.20
C GLU A 48 12.40 -11.44 5.13
N SER A 49 11.66 -12.52 4.89
CA SER A 49 10.53 -12.56 3.93
C SER A 49 9.35 -11.64 4.34
N TYR A 50 9.25 -11.32 5.63
CA TYR A 50 8.23 -10.43 6.20
C TYR A 50 8.71 -8.99 6.34
N CYS A 51 9.98 -8.70 6.05
CA CYS A 51 10.52 -7.35 6.20
C CYS A 51 10.08 -6.42 5.07
N ASP A 52 9.73 -5.18 5.42
CA ASP A 52 9.54 -4.13 4.44
C ASP A 52 10.90 -3.78 3.80
N PRO A 53 11.10 -4.00 2.48
CA PRO A 53 12.37 -3.71 1.81
C PRO A 53 12.71 -2.21 1.78
N ALA A 54 11.77 -1.31 2.09
CA ALA A 54 12.06 0.11 2.28
C ALA A 54 12.54 0.43 3.71
N ALA A 55 12.25 -0.45 4.67
CA ALA A 55 12.61 -0.28 6.08
C ALA A 55 13.97 -0.91 6.41
N PHE A 56 14.34 -1.98 5.70
CA PHE A 56 15.56 -2.76 5.89
C PHE A 56 16.41 -2.79 4.61
N ASP A 57 17.75 -2.71 4.73
CA ASP A 57 18.65 -3.18 3.66
C ASP A 57 18.58 -4.71 3.66
N VAL A 58 17.49 -5.25 3.10
CA VAL A 58 17.47 -6.67 2.77
C VAL A 58 18.31 -6.79 1.50
N PRO A 59 19.39 -7.59 1.49
CA PRO A 59 20.03 -7.97 0.24
C PRO A 59 18.93 -8.40 -0.74
N PRO A 60 19.00 -8.07 -2.04
CA PRO A 60 18.06 -8.66 -3.00
C PRO A 60 18.10 -10.15 -2.72
N LEU A 61 16.95 -10.74 -2.34
CA LEU A 61 16.84 -12.14 -1.93
C LEU A 61 17.79 -12.91 -2.83
N SER A 62 18.95 -13.29 -2.30
CA SER A 62 19.73 -14.32 -2.93
C SER A 62 18.78 -15.47 -2.82
N ASP A 63 18.13 -15.83 -3.94
CA ASP A 63 17.27 -17.00 -4.03
C ASP A 63 18.01 -18.09 -3.26
N THR A 64 17.55 -18.37 -2.04
CA THR A 64 18.23 -19.29 -1.15
C THR A 64 18.08 -20.61 -1.83
N THR A 65 19.14 -20.98 -2.56
CA THR A 65 19.31 -22.25 -3.22
C THR A 65 19.55 -23.26 -2.12
N HIS A 66 18.47 -23.62 -1.43
CA HIS A 66 18.41 -24.93 -0.80
C HIS A 66 18.31 -25.94 -1.93
N THR A 67 19.48 -26.32 -2.45
CA THR A 67 19.65 -27.62 -3.08
C THR A 67 19.11 -28.67 -2.11
N ARG A 68 17.97 -29.27 -2.45
CA ARG A 68 17.53 -30.50 -1.79
C ARG A 68 18.63 -31.57 -1.99
N PRO A 69 19.13 -32.23 -0.94
CA PRO A 69 19.99 -33.39 -1.12
C PRO A 69 19.16 -34.50 -1.77
N GLY A 70 19.56 -34.98 -2.95
CA GLY A 70 19.03 -36.25 -3.50
C GLY A 70 18.37 -36.22 -4.88
N HIS A 71 18.41 -35.11 -5.64
CA HIS A 71 18.08 -35.18 -7.07
C HIS A 71 19.33 -34.99 -7.92
N ALA A 72 19.80 -36.10 -8.49
CA ALA A 72 20.71 -36.06 -9.62
C ALA A 72 20.02 -35.30 -10.77
N PRO A 73 20.70 -34.34 -11.42
CA PRO A 73 20.11 -33.64 -12.56
C PRO A 73 19.78 -34.64 -13.67
N PRO A 74 18.70 -34.43 -14.44
CA PRO A 74 18.39 -35.28 -15.57
C PRO A 74 19.59 -35.28 -16.53
N ARG A 75 20.14 -36.47 -16.78
CA ARG A 75 21.19 -36.69 -17.77
C ARG A 75 20.61 -36.41 -19.15
N VAL A 76 20.97 -35.28 -19.75
CA VAL A 76 20.85 -35.05 -21.20
C VAL A 76 22.20 -34.58 -21.72
N ASN A 77 22.79 -35.39 -22.60
CA ASN A 77 24.07 -35.15 -23.29
C ASN A 77 23.93 -34.05 -24.36
N ALA A 78 23.69 -32.80 -23.95
CA ALA A 78 23.88 -31.61 -24.79
C ALA A 78 25.08 -30.81 -24.23
N PRO A 79 25.93 -30.18 -25.06
CA PRO A 79 26.96 -29.28 -24.55
C PRO A 79 26.27 -28.20 -23.70
N ALA A 80 26.63 -28.13 -22.41
CA ALA A 80 25.99 -27.23 -21.46
C ALA A 80 26.01 -25.79 -22.01
N ARG A 81 24.82 -25.24 -22.29
CA ARG A 81 24.65 -23.88 -22.79
C ARG A 81 25.37 -22.90 -21.86
N PRO A 82 26.20 -21.97 -22.37
CA PRO A 82 26.86 -21.00 -21.51
C PRO A 82 25.81 -20.13 -20.79
N PRO A 83 26.00 -19.79 -19.49
CA PRO A 83 25.01 -19.05 -18.71
C PRO A 83 24.61 -17.70 -19.30
N TYR A 84 25.54 -17.07 -20.03
CA TYR A 84 25.38 -15.77 -20.69
C TYR A 84 24.86 -15.87 -22.14
N ALA A 85 24.49 -17.06 -22.63
CA ALA A 85 23.90 -17.21 -23.96
C ALA A 85 22.70 -16.27 -24.13
N PRO A 86 22.56 -15.56 -25.27
CA PRO A 86 23.28 -15.74 -26.54
C PRO A 86 24.55 -14.89 -26.71
N PHE A 87 24.95 -14.15 -25.67
CA PHE A 87 26.10 -13.27 -25.75
C PHE A 87 27.40 -14.08 -25.89
N PRO A 88 28.47 -13.49 -26.45
CA PRO A 88 29.73 -14.21 -26.63
C PRO A 88 30.49 -14.44 -25.31
N ASN A 89 30.27 -13.60 -24.30
CA ASN A 89 30.97 -13.62 -23.01
C ASN A 89 30.22 -12.82 -21.92
N TYR A 90 30.66 -12.96 -20.66
CA TYR A 90 30.12 -12.22 -19.50
C TYR A 90 30.23 -10.70 -19.68
N THR A 91 31.37 -10.20 -20.16
CA THR A 91 31.62 -8.76 -20.37
C THR A 91 30.57 -8.11 -21.26
N THR A 92 30.24 -8.74 -22.40
CA THR A 92 29.23 -8.24 -23.34
C THR A 92 27.83 -8.26 -22.71
N PHE A 93 27.52 -9.33 -21.97
CA PHE A 93 26.25 -9.46 -21.26
C PHE A 93 26.09 -8.37 -20.18
N ASP A 94 27.07 -8.19 -19.29
CA ASP A 94 26.98 -7.25 -18.18
C ASP A 94 26.86 -5.80 -18.68
N MET A 95 27.60 -5.44 -19.76
CA MET A 95 27.49 -4.13 -20.41
C MET A 95 26.07 -3.87 -20.96
N LEU A 96 25.49 -4.85 -21.67
CA LEU A 96 24.16 -4.70 -22.26
C LEU A 96 23.05 -4.78 -21.21
N TYR A 97 23.22 -5.61 -20.18
CA TYR A 97 22.33 -5.67 -19.03
C TYR A 97 22.28 -4.33 -18.31
N TRP A 98 23.45 -3.74 -18.01
CA TRP A 98 23.54 -2.40 -17.41
C TRP A 98 22.85 -1.34 -18.28
N GLN A 99 23.11 -1.34 -19.59
CA GLN A 99 22.50 -0.36 -20.52
C GLN A 99 20.97 -0.48 -20.61
N ASN A 100 20.43 -1.70 -20.62
CA ASN A 100 19.00 -1.94 -20.88
C ASN A 100 18.15 -2.04 -19.61
N ASN A 101 18.72 -2.42 -18.46
CA ASN A 101 17.99 -2.52 -17.19
C ASN A 101 18.40 -1.45 -16.16
N GLY A 102 19.40 -0.61 -16.47
CA GLY A 102 19.82 0.53 -15.64
C GLY A 102 18.96 1.79 -15.82
N SER A 103 19.35 2.88 -15.15
CA SER A 103 18.65 4.18 -15.28
C SER A 103 18.93 4.85 -16.63
N ASN A 104 17.95 5.57 -17.16
CA ASN A 104 18.12 6.43 -18.35
C ASN A 104 18.91 7.71 -18.06
N THR A 105 19.09 8.07 -16.79
CA THR A 105 19.76 9.30 -16.39
C THR A 105 21.25 9.05 -16.25
N LYS A 106 22.06 9.75 -17.06
CA LYS A 106 23.51 9.84 -16.83
C LYS A 106 23.72 10.61 -15.52
N SER A 107 24.16 9.91 -14.48
CA SER A 107 24.43 10.47 -13.15
C SER A 107 25.71 9.86 -12.58
N ASP A 108 26.33 10.57 -11.64
CA ASP A 108 27.54 10.12 -10.94
C ASP A 108 27.35 8.72 -10.33
N GLN A 109 26.17 8.46 -9.77
CA GLN A 109 25.82 7.15 -9.24
C GLN A 109 25.81 6.06 -10.32
N GLN A 110 25.29 6.32 -11.51
CA GLN A 110 25.27 5.32 -12.59
C GLN A 110 26.67 5.03 -13.14
N ILE A 111 27.54 6.04 -13.23
CA ILE A 111 28.95 5.85 -13.61
C ILE A 111 29.68 5.04 -12.53
N ASN A 112 29.46 5.35 -11.25
CA ASN A 112 30.03 4.59 -10.15
C ASN A 112 29.57 3.12 -10.17
N ILE A 113 28.30 2.86 -10.49
CA ILE A 113 27.78 1.48 -10.66
C ILE A 113 28.47 0.77 -11.83
N LEU A 114 28.64 1.42 -12.98
CA LEU A 114 29.36 0.83 -14.11
C LEU A 114 30.80 0.47 -13.74
N ALA A 115 31.51 1.39 -13.06
CA ALA A 115 32.90 1.16 -12.66
C ALA A 115 33.02 0.04 -11.60
N THR A 116 32.14 0.02 -10.59
CA THR A 116 32.28 -0.87 -9.42
C THR A 116 31.55 -2.20 -9.54
N LYS A 117 30.44 -2.28 -10.30
CA LYS A 117 29.58 -3.48 -10.39
C LYS A 117 29.57 -4.14 -11.77
N VAL A 118 30.27 -3.58 -12.75
CA VAL A 118 30.38 -4.16 -14.11
C VAL A 118 31.84 -4.34 -14.46
N MET A 119 32.64 -3.26 -14.45
CA MET A 119 34.04 -3.30 -14.88
C MET A 119 34.99 -3.97 -13.89
N GLN A 120 34.58 -4.13 -12.63
CA GLN A 120 35.35 -4.79 -11.57
C GLN A 120 34.91 -6.24 -11.31
N GLU A 121 33.95 -6.77 -12.08
CA GLU A 121 33.58 -8.19 -11.99
C GLU A 121 34.76 -9.07 -12.44
N PRO A 122 35.03 -10.22 -11.80
CA PRO A 122 36.18 -11.07 -12.13
C PRO A 122 36.22 -11.55 -13.58
N GLU A 123 35.06 -11.71 -14.22
CA GLU A 123 34.94 -12.15 -15.62
C GLU A 123 34.89 -10.99 -16.64
N PHE A 124 35.12 -9.75 -16.19
CA PHE A 124 35.19 -8.60 -17.08
C PHE A 124 36.58 -8.52 -17.72
N GLU A 125 36.65 -8.75 -19.04
CA GLU A 125 37.88 -8.65 -19.80
C GLU A 125 37.77 -7.53 -20.83
N VAL A 126 38.71 -6.59 -20.82
CA VAL A 126 38.70 -5.44 -21.73
C VAL A 126 38.80 -5.87 -23.20
N GLU A 127 39.50 -6.98 -23.48
CA GLU A 127 39.68 -7.52 -24.83
C GLU A 127 38.35 -7.94 -25.48
N HIS A 128 37.37 -8.37 -24.69
CA HIS A 128 36.03 -8.70 -25.16
C HIS A 128 35.31 -7.50 -25.80
N LEU A 129 35.72 -6.27 -25.48
CA LEU A 129 35.10 -5.05 -26.01
C LEU A 129 35.73 -4.53 -27.31
N ALA A 130 36.84 -5.12 -27.78
CA ALA A 130 37.57 -4.63 -28.95
C ALA A 130 36.73 -4.54 -30.25
N ARG A 131 35.65 -5.34 -30.36
CA ARG A 131 34.69 -5.31 -31.48
C ARG A 131 33.24 -5.17 -31.02
N PHE A 132 33.00 -4.67 -29.79
CA PHE A 132 31.66 -4.57 -29.23
C PHE A 132 30.78 -3.60 -30.04
N ASP A 133 29.59 -4.07 -30.43
CA ASP A 133 28.58 -3.24 -31.06
C ASP A 133 27.22 -3.58 -30.44
N ALA A 134 26.64 -2.62 -29.72
CA ALA A 134 25.41 -2.87 -28.98
C ALA A 134 24.23 -3.24 -29.89
N ALA A 135 24.16 -2.70 -31.11
CA ALA A 135 23.06 -2.99 -32.04
C ALA A 135 23.13 -4.43 -32.54
N ARG A 136 24.32 -4.92 -32.86
CA ARG A 136 24.58 -6.31 -33.29
C ARG A 136 24.23 -7.30 -32.18
N GLU A 137 24.67 -7.04 -30.95
CA GLU A 137 24.40 -7.94 -29.83
C GLU A 137 22.93 -7.91 -29.38
N LEU A 138 22.26 -6.75 -29.45
CA LEU A 138 20.81 -6.67 -29.23
C LEU A 138 20.01 -7.37 -30.33
N LYS A 139 20.45 -7.30 -31.59
CA LYS A 139 19.87 -8.09 -32.66
C LYS A 139 20.04 -9.58 -32.40
N ARG A 140 21.21 -10.00 -31.92
CA ARG A 140 21.44 -11.40 -31.51
C ARG A 140 20.47 -11.84 -30.42
N LEU A 141 20.18 -10.98 -29.43
CA LEU A 141 19.17 -11.28 -28.40
C LEU A 141 17.74 -11.36 -28.95
N ASP A 142 17.39 -10.50 -29.91
CA ASP A 142 16.07 -10.54 -30.56
C ASP A 142 15.89 -11.86 -31.32
N ASP A 143 16.89 -12.26 -32.10
CA ASP A 143 16.90 -13.48 -32.93
C ASP A 143 17.07 -14.76 -32.08
N TYR A 144 17.47 -14.64 -30.81
CA TYR A 144 17.71 -15.78 -29.95
C TYR A 144 16.43 -16.40 -29.42
N ILE A 145 16.31 -17.71 -29.65
CA ILE A 145 15.18 -18.54 -29.26
C ILE A 145 15.76 -19.82 -28.65
N GLU A 146 15.14 -20.27 -27.57
CA GLU A 146 15.42 -21.57 -26.98
C GLU A 146 14.29 -22.53 -27.37
N VAL A 147 14.64 -23.60 -28.10
CA VAL A 147 13.68 -24.57 -28.68
C VAL A 147 13.31 -25.67 -27.68
N GLU A 148 13.94 -25.72 -26.50
CA GLU A 148 13.62 -26.69 -25.46
C GLU A 148 12.23 -26.38 -24.87
N ASP A 149 11.38 -27.41 -24.77
CA ASP A 149 9.99 -27.30 -24.27
C ASP A 149 9.89 -26.65 -22.88
N ASP A 150 10.97 -26.67 -22.09
CA ASP A 150 11.05 -26.10 -20.74
C ASP A 150 11.70 -24.72 -20.67
N SER A 151 12.03 -24.10 -21.80
CA SER A 151 12.68 -22.79 -21.77
C SER A 151 11.71 -21.63 -21.52
N PRO A 152 12.03 -20.69 -20.59
CA PRO A 152 11.34 -19.41 -20.46
C PRO A 152 11.62 -18.42 -21.61
N LEU A 153 12.46 -18.77 -22.58
CA LEU A 153 12.84 -17.96 -23.75
C LEU A 153 12.31 -18.55 -25.07
N SER A 154 11.15 -19.21 -25.02
CA SER A 154 10.47 -19.78 -26.19
C SER A 154 10.02 -18.71 -27.21
N VAL A 155 9.84 -19.12 -28.47
CA VAL A 155 9.32 -18.28 -29.57
C VAL A 155 7.93 -17.74 -29.26
N ASP A 156 7.09 -18.59 -28.68
CA ASP A 156 5.64 -18.37 -28.61
C ASP A 156 5.24 -17.31 -27.59
N ASP A 157 6.15 -16.98 -26.66
CA ASP A 157 5.96 -15.96 -25.63
C ASP A 157 6.34 -14.53 -26.12
N GLY A 158 6.61 -14.38 -27.42
CA GLY A 158 6.99 -13.11 -28.04
C GLY A 158 5.82 -12.18 -28.41
N TRP A 159 6.16 -10.91 -28.66
CA TRP A 159 5.21 -9.92 -29.19
C TRP A 159 4.82 -10.23 -30.65
N CYS A 160 3.51 -10.29 -30.89
CA CYS A 160 2.87 -10.56 -32.18
C CYS A 160 2.22 -9.30 -32.76
N GLN A 161 2.14 -9.24 -34.10
CA GLN A 161 1.33 -8.25 -34.81
C GLN A 161 0.02 -8.90 -35.26
N GLY A 162 -1.10 -8.39 -34.74
CA GLY A 162 -2.45 -8.78 -35.12
C GLY A 162 -3.16 -7.72 -35.95
N ASN A 163 -4.24 -8.14 -36.60
CA ASN A 163 -5.18 -7.27 -37.28
C ASN A 163 -6.54 -7.39 -36.60
N VAL A 164 -7.24 -6.27 -36.47
CA VAL A 164 -8.53 -6.20 -35.78
C VAL A 164 -9.52 -5.48 -36.67
N GLN A 165 -10.74 -5.99 -36.78
CA GLN A 165 -11.73 -5.50 -37.73
C GLN A 165 -12.97 -4.95 -37.03
N VAL A 166 -13.51 -3.84 -37.53
CA VAL A 166 -14.73 -3.21 -37.00
C VAL A 166 -15.71 -2.90 -38.12
N ARG A 167 -16.99 -3.24 -37.90
CA ARG A 167 -18.10 -2.92 -38.83
C ARG A 167 -18.43 -1.43 -38.75
N VAL A 168 -18.55 -0.78 -39.89
CA VAL A 168 -18.70 0.67 -40.01
C VAL A 168 -20.13 1.05 -40.41
N PRO A 169 -20.96 1.60 -39.51
CA PRO A 169 -22.33 1.97 -39.83
C PRO A 169 -22.43 3.33 -40.54
N LYS A 170 -23.48 3.50 -41.35
CA LYS A 170 -23.85 4.78 -41.97
C LYS A 170 -25.33 5.07 -41.75
N GLU A 171 -25.62 6.27 -41.25
CA GLU A 171 -27.00 6.77 -41.10
C GLU A 171 -27.67 6.87 -42.49
N GLY A 172 -28.91 6.39 -42.58
CA GLY A 172 -29.69 6.37 -43.82
C GLY A 172 -29.36 5.22 -44.77
N VAL A 173 -28.36 4.38 -44.47
CA VAL A 173 -27.98 3.23 -45.29
C VAL A 173 -28.47 1.94 -44.66
N HIS A 174 -29.06 1.07 -45.48
CA HIS A 174 -29.63 -0.21 -45.07
C HIS A 174 -28.77 -1.37 -45.57
N TYR A 175 -28.33 -2.23 -44.66
CA TYR A 175 -27.70 -3.50 -44.99
C TYR A 175 -28.70 -4.65 -44.82
N ALA A 176 -28.50 -5.77 -45.53
CA ALA A 176 -29.32 -6.96 -45.32
C ALA A 176 -29.08 -7.56 -43.93
N SER A 177 -27.83 -7.50 -43.47
CA SER A 177 -27.40 -7.84 -42.11
C SER A 177 -26.23 -6.96 -41.67
N GLU A 178 -25.88 -7.02 -40.39
CA GLU A 178 -24.67 -6.36 -39.86
C GLU A 178 -23.38 -6.85 -40.55
N GLU A 179 -23.35 -8.09 -41.04
CA GLU A 179 -22.17 -8.68 -41.69
C GLU A 179 -21.91 -8.13 -43.09
N ASP A 180 -22.93 -7.52 -43.71
CA ASP A 180 -22.80 -6.87 -45.03
C ASP A 180 -22.29 -5.43 -44.90
N ALA A 181 -22.19 -4.91 -43.67
CA ALA A 181 -21.65 -3.58 -43.44
C ALA A 181 -20.13 -3.54 -43.71
N PRO A 182 -19.61 -2.43 -44.29
CA PRO A 182 -18.19 -2.27 -44.58
C PRO A 182 -17.30 -2.50 -43.38
N LEU A 183 -16.17 -3.14 -43.63
CA LEU A 183 -15.26 -3.59 -42.60
C LEU A 183 -13.98 -2.77 -42.63
N PHE A 184 -13.74 -2.00 -41.58
CA PHE A 184 -12.48 -1.29 -41.42
C PHE A 184 -11.47 -2.18 -40.69
N THR A 185 -10.30 -2.37 -41.30
CA THR A 185 -9.21 -3.16 -40.70
C THR A 185 -8.20 -2.23 -40.02
N MET A 186 -8.05 -2.41 -38.71
CA MET A 186 -6.90 -1.93 -37.95
C MET A 186 -5.75 -2.92 -38.14
N THR A 187 -4.64 -2.44 -38.68
CA THR A 187 -3.42 -3.24 -38.88
C THR A 187 -2.39 -2.90 -37.81
N ASN A 188 -1.45 -3.80 -37.53
CA ASN A 188 -0.32 -3.59 -36.62
C ASN A 188 -0.74 -3.43 -35.13
N VAL A 189 -1.72 -4.21 -34.67
CA VAL A 189 -2.05 -4.30 -33.24
C VAL A 189 -1.01 -5.17 -32.55
N TRP A 190 -0.23 -4.59 -31.64
CA TRP A 190 0.80 -5.31 -30.90
C TRP A 190 0.21 -6.00 -29.68
N HIS A 191 0.39 -7.32 -29.59
CA HIS A 191 -0.17 -8.16 -28.53
C HIS A 191 0.68 -9.41 -28.27
N ARG A 192 0.49 -10.05 -27.12
CA ARG A 192 0.99 -11.39 -26.76
C ARG A 192 -0.22 -12.30 -26.51
N LYS A 193 -0.07 -13.60 -26.76
CA LYS A 193 -1.13 -14.59 -26.51
C LYS A 193 -1.23 -14.88 -25.01
N PHE A 194 -2.44 -14.91 -24.45
CA PHE A 194 -2.62 -15.21 -23.02
C PHE A 194 -2.05 -16.58 -22.65
N CYS A 195 -2.25 -17.62 -23.46
CA CYS A 195 -1.75 -18.97 -23.16
C CYS A 195 -0.24 -18.99 -22.92
N GLU A 196 0.52 -18.37 -23.82
CA GLU A 196 1.98 -18.46 -23.80
C GLU A 196 2.56 -17.65 -22.64
N VAL A 197 1.99 -16.48 -22.35
CA VAL A 197 2.38 -15.68 -21.18
C VAL A 197 2.07 -16.42 -19.87
N ILE A 198 0.90 -17.06 -19.78
CA ILE A 198 0.51 -17.83 -18.59
C ILE A 198 1.45 -19.03 -18.40
N ARG A 199 1.74 -19.80 -19.45
CA ARG A 199 2.71 -20.91 -19.39
C ARG A 199 4.10 -20.42 -19.00
N GLY A 200 4.57 -19.35 -19.63
CA GLY A 200 5.87 -18.74 -19.36
C GLY A 200 5.99 -18.33 -17.89
N ALA A 201 4.98 -17.63 -17.36
CA ALA A 201 4.93 -17.23 -15.96
C ALA A 201 4.93 -18.42 -15.00
N LEU A 202 4.15 -19.47 -15.29
CA LEU A 202 4.05 -20.67 -14.46
C LEU A 202 5.35 -21.49 -14.43
N LYS A 203 6.23 -21.35 -15.42
CA LYS A 203 7.55 -22.01 -15.46
C LYS A 203 8.64 -21.23 -14.69
N GLN A 204 8.37 -20.01 -14.25
CA GLN A 204 9.36 -19.19 -13.56
C GLN A 204 9.64 -19.70 -12.14
N ALA A 205 10.89 -19.56 -11.70
CA ALA A 205 11.34 -19.97 -10.37
C ALA A 205 10.54 -19.35 -9.21
N CYS A 206 9.99 -18.15 -9.40
CA CYS A 206 9.19 -17.42 -8.42
C CYS A 206 7.84 -18.08 -8.10
N VAL A 207 7.39 -19.07 -8.90
CA VAL A 207 6.17 -19.85 -8.63
C VAL A 207 6.28 -20.66 -7.33
N ARG A 208 7.50 -20.90 -6.84
CA ARG A 208 7.73 -21.48 -5.52
C ARG A 208 7.09 -20.68 -4.37
N ASP A 209 6.88 -19.38 -4.58
CA ASP A 209 6.31 -18.43 -3.63
C ASP A 209 4.80 -18.18 -3.88
N TRP A 210 4.18 -18.90 -4.84
CA TRP A 210 2.78 -18.69 -5.20
C TRP A 210 1.87 -19.64 -4.45
N HIS A 211 0.71 -19.14 -4.03
CA HIS A 211 -0.36 -19.96 -3.46
C HIS A 211 -1.28 -20.44 -4.59
N MET A 212 -1.02 -21.66 -5.06
CA MET A 212 -1.73 -22.26 -6.20
C MET A 212 -3.12 -22.79 -5.82
N ILE A 213 -3.32 -23.19 -4.56
CA ILE A 213 -4.60 -23.67 -4.03
C ILE A 213 -5.17 -22.59 -3.10
N PRO A 214 -6.33 -22.01 -3.44
CA PRO A 214 -7.01 -21.05 -2.57
C PRO A 214 -7.34 -21.65 -1.20
N HIS A 215 -7.32 -20.81 -0.17
CA HIS A 215 -7.51 -21.26 1.21
C HIS A 215 -8.19 -20.20 2.07
N GLN A 216 -8.69 -20.63 3.21
CA GLN A 216 -9.17 -19.74 4.25
C GLN A 216 -8.06 -19.50 5.26
N LEU A 217 -7.88 -18.25 5.72
CA LEU A 217 -6.86 -17.89 6.72
C LEU A 217 -7.56 -17.49 8.02
N PHE A 218 -7.17 -18.10 9.14
CA PHE A 218 -7.74 -17.83 10.46
C PHE A 218 -6.64 -17.46 11.45
N CYS A 219 -7.02 -16.75 12.50
CA CYS A 219 -6.22 -16.52 13.70
C CYS A 219 -6.97 -17.09 14.90
N THR A 220 -6.28 -17.84 15.75
CA THR A 220 -6.86 -18.48 16.92
C THR A 220 -7.38 -17.43 17.89
N ALA A 221 -8.60 -17.61 18.39
CA ALA A 221 -9.16 -16.73 19.41
C ALA A 221 -8.54 -17.01 20.79
N ALA A 222 -8.29 -18.28 21.08
CA ALA A 222 -7.46 -18.74 22.20
C ALA A 222 -5.97 -18.63 21.83
N ASP A 223 -5.12 -18.21 22.76
CA ASP A 223 -3.69 -17.92 22.57
C ASP A 223 -3.37 -16.65 21.75
N VAL A 224 -3.87 -15.47 22.15
CA VAL A 224 -2.95 -14.31 22.20
C VAL A 224 -2.11 -14.56 23.43
N PRO A 225 -0.91 -15.15 23.32
CA PRO A 225 -0.27 -15.63 24.51
C PRO A 225 0.19 -14.40 25.30
N GLN A 226 -0.10 -14.45 26.60
CA GLN A 226 0.68 -13.74 27.62
C GLN A 226 2.20 -14.02 27.52
N ARG A 227 2.68 -14.85 26.57
CA ARG A 227 4.08 -15.28 26.33
C ARG A 227 5.09 -14.16 25.98
N HIS A 228 4.71 -12.89 26.03
CA HIS A 228 5.68 -11.78 26.02
C HIS A 228 5.54 -10.80 27.19
N LEU A 229 4.56 -11.00 28.08
CA LEU A 229 4.41 -10.21 29.31
C LEU A 229 5.31 -10.76 30.44
N ASP A 230 5.67 -12.04 30.42
CA ASP A 230 6.39 -12.71 31.52
C ASP A 230 7.89 -12.34 31.65
N SER A 231 8.40 -11.31 30.97
CA SER A 231 9.80 -10.86 31.15
C SER A 231 10.07 -9.37 30.98
N ARG A 232 9.03 -8.52 30.92
CA ARG A 232 9.22 -7.07 30.81
C ARG A 232 8.66 -6.38 32.05
N SER A 233 9.55 -5.88 32.90
CA SER A 233 9.15 -4.83 33.84
C SER A 233 8.84 -3.57 33.02
N PRO A 234 7.59 -3.08 33.02
CA PRO A 234 7.23 -1.89 32.26
C PRO A 234 8.01 -0.68 32.78
N SER A 235 8.52 0.16 31.88
CA SER A 235 9.04 1.48 32.25
C SER A 235 7.95 2.26 33.01
N PRO A 236 8.28 2.95 34.13
CA PRO A 236 7.28 3.63 34.95
C PRO A 236 6.54 4.69 34.13
N SER A 237 5.21 4.62 34.15
CA SER A 237 4.31 5.58 33.50
C SER A 237 3.77 6.57 34.54
N PRO A 238 3.26 7.76 34.15
CA PRO A 238 2.68 8.71 35.10
C PRO A 238 1.57 8.11 35.98
N SER A 239 0.81 7.17 35.42
CA SER A 239 -0.24 6.39 36.09
C SER A 239 0.27 5.51 37.24
N THR A 240 1.51 5.03 37.17
CA THR A 240 2.11 4.12 38.16
C THR A 240 2.48 4.85 39.46
N ALA A 241 2.71 6.17 39.41
CA ALA A 241 3.03 7.00 40.59
C ALA A 241 1.80 7.38 41.42
N SER A 242 0.63 7.55 40.79
CA SER A 242 -0.60 7.98 41.47
C SER A 242 -1.23 6.90 42.37
N ALA A 243 -0.87 5.62 42.18
CA ALA A 243 -1.42 4.51 42.97
C ALA A 243 -0.80 4.37 44.38
N ARG A 244 0.24 5.15 44.73
CA ARG A 244 1.00 4.93 45.99
C ARG A 244 0.80 5.98 47.08
N PHE A 245 -0.03 6.99 46.85
CA PHE A 245 -0.46 7.93 47.90
C PHE A 245 -1.96 7.78 48.19
N GLY A 246 -2.31 6.63 48.79
CA GLY A 246 -3.63 6.38 49.34
C GLY A 246 -3.75 6.92 50.76
N THR A 247 -4.52 8.01 50.90
CA THR A 247 -4.87 8.63 52.18
C THR A 247 -5.82 7.76 53.01
N SER A 248 -5.70 7.94 54.32
CA SER A 248 -6.41 7.27 55.41
C SER A 248 -7.94 7.18 55.27
N SER A 249 -8.43 6.01 55.66
CA SER A 249 -9.81 5.62 55.99
C SER A 249 -10.73 6.68 56.57
N ALA A 250 -11.97 6.74 56.07
CA ALA A 250 -13.17 6.99 56.89
C ALA A 250 -14.37 6.20 56.35
N THR A 251 -14.86 5.28 57.17
CA THR A 251 -16.11 4.55 57.00
C THR A 251 -17.31 5.46 57.26
N SER A 252 -18.33 5.43 56.40
CA SER A 252 -19.73 5.45 56.83
C SER A 252 -20.67 4.94 55.74
N SER A 253 -21.48 3.99 56.14
CA SER A 253 -22.53 3.30 55.40
C SER A 253 -23.77 4.18 55.18
N SER A 254 -24.36 4.13 53.99
CA SER A 254 -25.82 4.17 53.85
C SER A 254 -26.29 3.58 52.51
N ASN A 255 -27.17 2.58 52.63
CA ASN A 255 -27.90 1.94 51.54
C ASN A 255 -28.81 2.94 50.81
N SER A 256 -28.79 2.94 49.48
CA SER A 256 -30.01 3.12 48.71
C SER A 256 -29.88 2.47 47.33
N SER A 257 -30.79 1.54 47.09
CA SER A 257 -30.99 0.75 45.88
C SER A 257 -31.61 1.60 44.76
N SER A 258 -31.02 1.60 43.58
CA SER A 258 -31.71 1.93 42.34
C SER A 258 -31.19 1.09 41.18
N SER A 259 -32.08 0.24 40.69
CA SER A 259 -31.90 -0.79 39.67
C SER A 259 -31.64 -0.18 38.29
N SER A 260 -30.56 -0.58 37.63
CA SER A 260 -30.44 -0.52 36.17
C SER A 260 -29.80 -1.80 35.68
N SER A 261 -30.62 -2.59 34.99
CA SER A 261 -30.39 -3.91 34.44
C SER A 261 -29.16 -3.98 33.53
N SER A 262 -28.10 -4.62 34.00
CA SER A 262 -27.03 -5.22 33.21
C SER A 262 -27.41 -6.67 32.87
N MET A 263 -27.42 -7.00 31.59
CA MET A 263 -27.48 -8.41 31.17
C MET A 263 -26.10 -9.02 31.40
N SER A 264 -25.97 -9.80 32.46
CA SER A 264 -24.88 -10.76 32.63
C SER A 264 -25.11 -11.94 31.69
N PHE A 265 -24.31 -12.05 30.64
CA PHE A 265 -24.10 -13.34 29.98
C PHE A 265 -22.97 -14.05 30.73
N SER A 266 -23.33 -15.17 31.34
CA SER A 266 -22.41 -16.17 31.86
C SER A 266 -21.55 -16.73 30.72
N ASP A 267 -20.27 -16.86 31.03
CA ASP A 267 -19.16 -17.44 30.29
C ASP A 267 -19.42 -18.84 29.70
N GLU A 268 -18.51 -19.22 28.81
CA GLU A 268 -18.48 -20.42 27.94
C GLU A 268 -19.27 -20.30 26.62
N SER A 269 -18.85 -19.36 25.77
CA SER A 269 -18.87 -19.60 24.32
C SER A 269 -17.45 -19.91 23.86
N ASP A 270 -17.22 -21.06 23.25
CA ASP A 270 -16.06 -21.33 22.40
C ASP A 270 -15.80 -20.09 21.53
N GLU A 271 -14.75 -19.30 21.82
CA GLU A 271 -14.47 -18.12 20.99
C GLU A 271 -14.08 -18.63 19.59
N GLU A 272 -14.96 -18.43 18.61
CA GLU A 272 -14.71 -18.83 17.23
C GLU A 272 -13.48 -18.10 16.67
N ASP A 273 -12.60 -18.85 16.02
CA ASP A 273 -11.42 -18.32 15.37
C ASP A 273 -11.76 -17.23 14.33
N ILE A 274 -10.92 -16.20 14.29
CA ILE A 274 -11.21 -14.99 13.52
C ILE A 274 -10.75 -15.18 12.07
N ARG A 275 -11.70 -15.10 11.11
CA ARG A 275 -11.39 -15.10 9.67
C ARG A 275 -10.60 -13.85 9.26
N ILE A 276 -9.48 -14.06 8.56
CA ILE A 276 -8.61 -13.04 7.99
C ILE A 276 -8.72 -13.00 6.46
N TYR A 277 -8.70 -11.78 5.91
CA TYR A 277 -8.61 -11.47 4.49
C TYR A 277 -7.35 -10.64 4.24
N SER A 278 -6.38 -11.17 3.49
CA SER A 278 -5.10 -10.49 3.26
C SER A 278 -4.67 -10.47 1.78
N GLU A 279 -5.07 -11.46 0.99
CA GLU A 279 -4.58 -11.71 -0.37
C GLU A 279 -5.71 -12.19 -1.28
N ILE A 280 -5.56 -12.12 -2.61
CA ILE A 280 -6.62 -12.56 -3.53
C ILE A 280 -6.87 -14.08 -3.42
N PHE A 281 -5.83 -14.88 -3.24
CA PHE A 281 -5.96 -16.34 -3.14
C PHE A 281 -6.60 -16.81 -1.82
N ASN A 282 -6.89 -15.93 -0.87
CA ASN A 282 -7.58 -16.29 0.38
C ASN A 282 -9.00 -15.72 0.54
N THR A 283 -9.57 -15.25 -0.57
CA THR A 283 -10.88 -14.58 -0.58
C THR A 283 -11.99 -15.47 -1.13
N GLU A 284 -13.23 -15.00 -0.98
CA GLU A 284 -14.42 -15.70 -1.45
C GLU A 284 -14.37 -15.96 -2.95
N ALA A 285 -13.97 -14.98 -3.78
CA ALA A 285 -13.94 -15.17 -5.23
C ALA A 285 -12.95 -16.27 -5.68
N ALA A 286 -11.77 -16.36 -5.05
CA ALA A 286 -10.82 -17.41 -5.39
C ALA A 286 -11.30 -18.79 -4.95
N LEU A 287 -11.93 -18.87 -3.77
CA LEU A 287 -12.52 -20.10 -3.24
C LEU A 287 -13.71 -20.58 -4.09
N GLU A 288 -14.57 -19.66 -4.55
CA GLU A 288 -15.70 -19.94 -5.42
C GLU A 288 -15.25 -20.48 -6.79
N GLU A 289 -14.21 -19.88 -7.39
CA GLU A 289 -13.64 -20.35 -8.66
C GLU A 289 -12.98 -21.73 -8.53
N ASP A 290 -12.27 -21.99 -7.43
CA ASP A 290 -11.69 -23.31 -7.14
C ASP A 290 -12.77 -24.36 -6.93
N ALA A 291 -13.82 -24.04 -6.15
CA ALA A 291 -14.96 -24.92 -5.94
C ALA A 291 -15.73 -25.20 -7.24
N ALA A 292 -15.97 -24.17 -8.06
CA ALA A 292 -16.62 -24.31 -9.36
C ALA A 292 -15.81 -25.20 -10.32
N MET A 293 -14.49 -25.06 -10.33
CA MET A 293 -13.60 -25.93 -11.09
C MET A 293 -13.66 -27.39 -10.59
N ARG A 294 -13.61 -27.61 -9.27
CA ARG A 294 -13.64 -28.96 -8.67
C ARG A 294 -14.99 -29.65 -8.73
N SER A 295 -16.08 -28.89 -8.88
CA SER A 295 -17.42 -29.46 -9.09
C SER A 295 -17.56 -30.21 -10.42
N LYS A 296 -16.65 -29.95 -11.38
CA LYS A 296 -16.62 -30.62 -12.68
C LYS A 296 -15.78 -31.91 -12.59
N PRO A 297 -16.11 -32.95 -13.38
CA PRO A 297 -15.29 -34.16 -13.43
C PRO A 297 -13.88 -33.84 -13.93
N ARG A 298 -12.89 -34.60 -13.43
CA ARG A 298 -11.51 -34.52 -13.91
C ARG A 298 -11.45 -34.84 -15.41
N ILE A 299 -10.48 -34.24 -16.10
CA ILE A 299 -10.25 -34.47 -17.53
C ILE A 299 -9.83 -35.93 -17.73
N PRO A 300 -10.47 -36.68 -18.65
CA PRO A 300 -10.10 -38.07 -18.94
C PRO A 300 -8.62 -38.21 -19.32
N GLY A 301 -7.94 -39.20 -18.73
CA GLY A 301 -6.53 -39.49 -18.99
C GLY A 301 -5.54 -38.78 -18.07
N ASP A 302 -5.99 -37.83 -17.24
CA ASP A 302 -5.12 -37.24 -16.22
C ASP A 302 -4.79 -38.24 -15.10
N PRO A 303 -3.54 -38.26 -14.61
CA PRO A 303 -3.17 -39.02 -13.41
C PRO A 303 -4.03 -38.62 -12.21
N GLU A 304 -4.32 -39.57 -11.32
CA GLU A 304 -5.10 -39.29 -10.09
C GLU A 304 -4.39 -38.29 -9.17
N ASP A 305 -3.06 -38.32 -9.15
CA ASP A 305 -2.23 -37.45 -8.31
C ASP A 305 -1.95 -36.07 -8.95
N LEU A 306 -2.40 -35.81 -10.19
CA LEU A 306 -2.18 -34.51 -10.85
C LEU A 306 -2.93 -33.40 -10.10
N GLU A 307 -2.22 -32.36 -9.67
CA GLU A 307 -2.81 -31.28 -8.88
C GLU A 307 -3.58 -30.32 -9.80
N TYR A 308 -4.85 -30.06 -9.47
CA TYR A 308 -5.70 -29.11 -10.19
C TYR A 308 -5.72 -27.79 -9.43
N CYS A 309 -5.45 -26.69 -10.11
CA CYS A 309 -5.37 -25.36 -9.50
C CYS A 309 -6.03 -24.30 -10.38
N VAL A 310 -6.40 -23.17 -9.75
CA VAL A 310 -6.88 -21.99 -10.46
C VAL A 310 -5.73 -20.99 -10.64
N THR A 311 -5.58 -20.48 -11.86
CA THR A 311 -4.67 -19.37 -12.16
C THR A 311 -5.49 -18.09 -12.18
N LEU A 312 -5.37 -17.30 -11.12
CA LEU A 312 -6.17 -16.10 -10.90
C LEU A 312 -5.60 -14.95 -11.74
N ILE A 313 -6.34 -14.48 -12.73
CA ILE A 313 -5.93 -13.40 -13.64
C ILE A 313 -6.51 -12.08 -13.17
N CYS A 314 -5.60 -11.10 -12.98
CA CYS A 314 -5.93 -9.71 -12.74
C CYS A 314 -5.45 -8.87 -13.94
N LEU A 315 -6.36 -8.18 -14.61
CA LEU A 315 -6.03 -7.29 -15.72
C LEU A 315 -5.96 -5.83 -15.25
N TYR A 316 -5.11 -5.06 -15.90
CA TYR A 316 -5.08 -3.61 -15.77
C TYR A 316 -5.02 -2.97 -17.16
N SER A 317 -5.77 -1.89 -17.38
CA SER A 317 -5.55 -1.03 -18.54
C SER A 317 -5.87 0.43 -18.23
N ASP A 318 -4.97 1.31 -18.64
CA ASP A 318 -5.15 2.76 -18.59
C ASP A 318 -4.26 3.43 -19.63
N SER A 319 -4.69 4.59 -20.14
CA SER A 319 -3.89 5.35 -21.09
C SER A 319 -2.85 6.21 -20.37
N THR A 320 -1.58 6.00 -20.69
CA THR A 320 -0.47 6.79 -20.13
C THR A 320 0.15 7.71 -21.17
N ARG A 321 0.52 8.93 -20.73
CA ARG A 321 1.32 9.84 -21.56
C ARG A 321 2.78 9.47 -21.43
N LEU A 322 3.46 9.36 -22.57
CA LEU A 322 4.88 9.03 -22.60
C LEU A 322 5.79 10.25 -22.52
N THR A 323 5.23 11.46 -22.69
CA THR A 323 5.98 12.71 -22.60
C THR A 323 5.24 13.76 -21.78
N SER A 324 6.00 14.63 -21.13
CA SER A 324 5.48 15.85 -20.49
C SER A 324 5.04 16.90 -21.51
N PHE A 325 5.62 16.87 -22.72
CA PHE A 325 5.28 17.73 -23.86
C PHE A 325 5.14 16.89 -25.14
N GLY A 326 4.09 17.13 -25.92
CA GLY A 326 3.78 16.36 -27.14
C GLY A 326 2.50 15.53 -27.02
N THR A 327 2.26 14.69 -28.02
CA THR A 327 1.04 13.88 -28.18
C THR A 327 1.28 12.37 -27.99
N ALA A 328 2.50 11.97 -27.65
CA ALA A 328 2.86 10.55 -27.49
C ALA A 328 2.18 9.94 -26.25
N SER A 329 1.49 8.83 -26.45
CA SER A 329 0.75 8.09 -25.43
C SER A 329 0.77 6.60 -25.74
N LEU A 330 0.77 5.79 -24.70
CA LEU A 330 0.60 4.34 -24.80
C LEU A 330 -0.67 3.95 -24.06
N TRP A 331 -1.39 2.95 -24.57
CA TRP A 331 -2.51 2.36 -23.84
C TRP A 331 -2.27 0.85 -23.67
N PRO A 332 -1.55 0.46 -22.61
CA PRO A 332 -1.24 -0.93 -22.36
C PRO A 332 -2.39 -1.69 -21.70
N ILE A 333 -2.40 -3.00 -21.95
CA ILE A 333 -3.06 -4.00 -21.11
C ILE A 333 -1.95 -4.75 -20.36
N TYR A 334 -2.00 -4.76 -19.04
CA TYR A 334 -1.12 -5.56 -18.18
C TYR A 334 -1.89 -6.73 -17.58
N MET A 335 -1.21 -7.85 -17.40
CA MET A 335 -1.69 -9.03 -16.67
C MET A 335 -0.83 -9.24 -15.42
N TYR A 336 -1.50 -9.53 -14.31
CA TYR A 336 -0.91 -9.95 -13.05
C TYR A 336 -1.59 -11.25 -12.59
N PHE A 337 -0.89 -12.00 -11.74
CA PHE A 337 -1.40 -13.23 -11.16
C PHE A 337 -1.82 -13.04 -9.70
N GLY A 338 -3.10 -13.35 -9.41
CA GLY A 338 -3.70 -13.31 -8.08
C GLY A 338 -3.09 -14.30 -7.09
N ASN A 339 -2.47 -15.37 -7.58
CA ASN A 339 -1.75 -16.40 -6.81
C ASN A 339 -0.44 -15.92 -6.18
N GLN A 340 0.15 -14.84 -6.72
CA GLN A 340 1.35 -14.22 -6.16
C GLN A 340 0.95 -13.26 -5.02
N SER A 341 1.82 -13.02 -4.04
CA SER A 341 1.53 -12.02 -3.00
C SER A 341 1.44 -10.60 -3.57
N LYS A 342 0.50 -9.80 -3.07
CA LYS A 342 0.32 -8.39 -3.48
C LYS A 342 1.53 -7.51 -3.21
N TYR A 343 2.36 -7.84 -2.22
CA TYR A 343 3.58 -7.10 -1.92
C TYR A 343 4.63 -7.27 -3.02
N VAL A 344 4.65 -8.42 -3.69
CA VAL A 344 5.49 -8.66 -4.86
C VAL A 344 4.89 -8.00 -6.10
N ARG A 345 3.56 -8.13 -6.31
CA ARG A 345 2.86 -7.45 -7.43
C ARG A 345 3.04 -5.93 -7.39
N GLY A 346 2.92 -5.33 -6.21
CA GLY A 346 3.06 -3.89 -5.99
C GLY A 346 4.50 -3.39 -5.89
N ARG A 347 5.51 -4.25 -6.12
CA ARG A 347 6.93 -3.89 -6.13
C ARG A 347 7.43 -3.83 -7.58
N PRO A 348 7.64 -2.65 -8.18
CA PRO A 348 8.03 -2.53 -9.58
C PRO A 348 9.33 -3.28 -9.92
N THR A 349 10.28 -3.34 -8.98
CA THR A 349 11.54 -4.08 -9.15
C THR A 349 11.38 -5.61 -9.18
N ALA A 350 10.21 -6.14 -8.83
CA ALA A 350 9.90 -7.57 -8.98
C ALA A 350 9.50 -7.94 -10.42
N TYR A 351 9.15 -6.96 -11.27
CA TYR A 351 8.71 -7.18 -12.65
C TYR A 351 7.56 -8.19 -12.78
N ALA A 352 6.60 -8.16 -11.85
CA ALA A 352 5.45 -9.07 -11.81
C ALA A 352 4.36 -8.76 -12.87
N ALA A 353 4.49 -7.64 -13.59
CA ALA A 353 3.54 -7.21 -14.61
C ALA A 353 3.91 -7.82 -15.97
N HIS A 354 2.96 -8.52 -16.60
CA HIS A 354 3.12 -9.02 -17.96
C HIS A 354 2.40 -8.09 -18.94
N HIS A 355 3.13 -7.52 -19.90
CA HIS A 355 2.52 -6.67 -20.92
C HIS A 355 1.81 -7.51 -21.98
N MET A 356 0.50 -7.34 -22.12
CA MET A 356 -0.32 -8.19 -22.99
C MET A 356 -0.64 -7.56 -24.34
N ALA A 357 -0.94 -6.26 -24.38
CA ALA A 357 -1.26 -5.57 -25.62
C ALA A 357 -1.02 -4.07 -25.51
N TYR A 358 -0.84 -3.42 -26.66
CA TYR A 358 -0.86 -1.96 -26.77
C TYR A 358 -2.02 -1.55 -27.67
N ILE A 359 -3.07 -1.01 -27.06
CA ILE A 359 -4.29 -0.58 -27.72
C ILE A 359 -3.98 0.67 -28.58
N PRO A 360 -4.11 0.60 -29.92
CA PRO A 360 -3.95 1.76 -30.76
C PRO A 360 -5.13 2.71 -30.61
N SER A 361 -4.87 4.00 -30.82
CA SER A 361 -5.95 4.95 -31.11
C SER A 361 -6.60 4.62 -32.46
N LEU A 362 -7.89 4.94 -32.60
CA LEU A 362 -8.55 4.90 -33.90
C LEU A 362 -7.81 5.87 -34.85
N PRO A 363 -7.21 5.39 -35.95
CA PRO A 363 -6.33 6.19 -36.79
C PRO A 363 -7.12 7.15 -37.67
N ASP A 364 -6.49 8.25 -38.07
CA ASP A 364 -7.15 9.27 -38.90
C ASP A 364 -7.64 8.72 -40.25
N ARG A 365 -6.97 7.68 -40.79
CA ARG A 365 -7.39 6.97 -42.02
C ARG A 365 -8.81 6.37 -41.97
N ILE A 366 -9.42 6.27 -40.78
CA ILE A 366 -10.83 5.87 -40.68
C ILE A 366 -11.75 6.88 -41.38
N GLN A 367 -11.37 8.16 -41.35
CA GLN A 367 -12.14 9.23 -41.99
C GLN A 367 -12.05 9.13 -43.51
N ASP A 368 -10.85 8.82 -44.02
CA ASP A 368 -10.61 8.58 -45.45
C ASP A 368 -11.43 7.36 -45.90
N PHE A 369 -11.31 6.22 -45.20
CA PHE A 369 -12.10 5.02 -45.47
C PHE A 369 -13.62 5.30 -45.49
N TYR A 370 -14.11 6.08 -44.53
CA TYR A 370 -15.52 6.42 -44.45
C TYR A 370 -15.96 7.33 -45.60
N THR A 371 -15.12 8.29 -45.99
CA THR A 371 -15.39 9.22 -47.09
C THR A 371 -15.34 8.51 -48.44
N ASP A 372 -14.36 7.63 -48.65
CA ASP A 372 -14.23 6.84 -49.88
C ASP A 372 -15.45 5.93 -50.08
N HIS A 373 -15.98 5.34 -48.99
CA HIS A 373 -17.08 4.39 -49.07
C HIS A 373 -18.47 5.06 -49.14
N TYR A 374 -18.68 6.19 -48.44
CA TYR A 374 -20.00 6.81 -48.31
C TYR A 374 -20.10 8.22 -48.91
N ASN A 375 -19.02 8.76 -49.46
CA ASN A 375 -18.91 10.13 -49.95
C ASN A 375 -19.34 11.19 -48.92
N ASP A 376 -19.09 10.91 -47.64
CA ASP A 376 -19.43 11.77 -46.51
C ASP A 376 -18.47 11.51 -45.35
N SER A 377 -18.40 12.42 -44.39
CA SER A 377 -17.54 12.32 -43.22
C SER A 377 -18.19 11.55 -42.07
N ALA A 378 -17.41 10.71 -41.38
CA ALA A 378 -17.87 10.03 -40.17
C ALA A 378 -18.20 11.06 -39.07
N THR A 379 -19.38 10.93 -38.47
CA THR A 379 -19.80 11.81 -37.37
C THR A 379 -19.07 11.46 -36.06
N ALA A 380 -19.05 12.40 -35.11
CA ALA A 380 -18.49 12.14 -33.78
C ALA A 380 -19.18 10.95 -33.06
N ALA A 381 -20.46 10.68 -33.34
CA ALA A 381 -21.18 9.55 -32.80
C ALA A 381 -20.67 8.22 -33.38
N VAL A 382 -20.46 8.16 -34.70
CA VAL A 382 -19.87 7.00 -35.40
C VAL A 382 -18.45 6.75 -34.88
N LEU A 383 -17.59 7.76 -34.83
CA LEU A 383 -16.22 7.61 -34.31
C LEU A 383 -16.19 7.12 -32.86
N LYS A 384 -17.13 7.58 -32.02
CA LYS A 384 -17.26 7.11 -30.64
C LYS A 384 -17.71 5.65 -30.56
N PHE A 385 -18.62 5.22 -31.43
CA PHE A 385 -19.01 3.82 -31.55
C PHE A 385 -17.82 2.96 -31.98
N LEU A 386 -17.10 3.35 -33.04
CA LEU A 386 -15.94 2.60 -33.55
C LEU A 386 -14.81 2.47 -32.54
N ARG A 387 -14.52 3.51 -31.74
CA ARG A 387 -13.53 3.41 -30.64
C ARG A 387 -13.91 2.35 -29.60
N ARG A 388 -15.21 2.21 -29.31
CA ARG A 388 -15.72 1.19 -28.37
C ARG A 388 -15.62 -0.20 -28.97
N GLU A 389 -16.02 -0.36 -30.22
CA GLU A 389 -15.90 -1.63 -30.95
C GLU A 389 -14.42 -2.06 -31.02
N LEU A 390 -13.51 -1.15 -31.36
CA LEU A 390 -12.08 -1.44 -31.47
C LEU A 390 -11.51 -2.02 -30.16
N MET A 391 -11.85 -1.41 -29.03
CA MET A 391 -11.42 -1.92 -27.71
C MET A 391 -11.87 -3.37 -27.49
N GLN A 392 -13.14 -3.68 -27.77
CA GLN A 392 -13.69 -5.02 -27.56
C GLN A 392 -13.11 -6.03 -28.56
N GLN A 393 -12.84 -5.61 -29.79
CA GLN A 393 -12.23 -6.46 -30.80
C GLN A 393 -10.76 -6.78 -30.48
N ILE A 394 -10.03 -5.86 -29.82
CA ILE A 394 -8.68 -6.15 -29.29
C ILE A 394 -8.76 -7.16 -28.13
N LEU A 395 -9.74 -7.05 -27.24
CA LEU A 395 -9.93 -8.05 -26.19
C LEU A 395 -10.32 -9.42 -26.77
N LEU A 396 -11.13 -9.47 -27.84
CA LEU A 396 -11.42 -10.71 -28.56
C LEU A 396 -10.19 -11.33 -29.23
N LEU A 397 -9.25 -10.51 -29.71
CA LEU A 397 -7.97 -10.98 -30.22
C LEU A 397 -7.13 -11.67 -29.12
N LEU A 398 -7.24 -11.23 -27.86
CA LEU A 398 -6.55 -11.84 -26.72
C LEU A 398 -7.28 -13.08 -26.19
N LEU A 399 -8.62 -13.11 -26.28
CA LEU A 399 -9.48 -14.24 -25.94
C LEU A 399 -9.61 -15.19 -27.14
N ASP A 400 -8.47 -15.61 -27.69
CA ASP A 400 -8.40 -16.51 -28.83
C ASP A 400 -8.88 -17.93 -28.48
N ASP A 401 -9.04 -18.77 -29.50
CA ASP A 401 -9.62 -20.11 -29.30
C ASP A 401 -8.71 -21.02 -28.47
N SER A 402 -7.39 -20.81 -28.54
CA SER A 402 -6.41 -21.49 -27.68
C SER A 402 -6.60 -21.12 -26.22
N PHE A 403 -6.80 -19.83 -25.91
CA PHE A 403 -7.09 -19.37 -24.55
C PHE A 403 -8.40 -19.92 -24.05
N MET A 404 -9.43 -19.91 -24.89
CA MET A 404 -10.73 -20.46 -24.54
C MET A 404 -10.67 -21.96 -24.27
N TYR A 405 -9.85 -22.71 -25.00
CA TYR A 405 -9.61 -24.12 -24.73
C TYR A 405 -9.03 -24.34 -23.32
N ILE A 406 -7.96 -23.63 -22.95
CA ILE A 406 -7.36 -23.77 -21.61
C ILE A 406 -8.25 -23.20 -20.50
N TYR A 407 -9.11 -22.21 -20.79
CA TYR A 407 -10.10 -21.70 -19.84
C TYR A 407 -11.10 -22.81 -19.45
N VAL A 408 -11.56 -23.61 -20.42
CA VAL A 408 -12.54 -24.67 -20.19
C VAL A 408 -11.90 -25.96 -19.67
N HIS A 409 -10.81 -26.41 -20.30
CA HIS A 409 -10.21 -27.73 -20.08
C HIS A 409 -8.96 -27.70 -19.18
N GLY A 410 -8.44 -26.51 -18.88
CA GLY A 410 -7.16 -26.34 -18.21
C GLY A 410 -5.98 -26.73 -19.10
N ASP A 411 -4.78 -26.37 -18.65
CA ASP A 411 -3.53 -26.75 -19.30
C ASP A 411 -2.59 -27.42 -18.31
N VAL A 412 -1.77 -28.37 -18.77
CA VAL A 412 -0.82 -29.11 -17.90
C VAL A 412 0.57 -28.52 -18.08
N VAL A 413 1.13 -27.95 -17.02
CA VAL A 413 2.49 -27.39 -17.05
C VAL A 413 3.28 -27.91 -15.85
N VAL A 414 4.56 -28.22 -16.10
CA VAL A 414 5.56 -28.40 -15.05
C VAL A 414 5.93 -27.01 -14.55
N CYS A 415 5.47 -26.65 -13.36
CA CYS A 415 5.72 -25.32 -12.80
C CYS A 415 7.19 -25.14 -12.40
N GLY A 416 7.60 -23.88 -12.21
CA GLY A 416 8.97 -23.54 -11.81
C GLY A 416 9.39 -23.99 -10.41
N ASP A 417 8.46 -24.55 -9.62
CA ASP A 417 8.72 -25.26 -8.36
C ASP A 417 8.90 -26.79 -8.55
N GLY A 418 8.89 -27.27 -9.79
CA GLY A 418 9.04 -28.67 -10.17
C GLY A 418 7.78 -29.52 -10.06
N ILE A 419 6.63 -28.93 -9.72
CA ILE A 419 5.37 -29.67 -9.58
C ILE A 419 4.54 -29.53 -10.85
N THR A 420 4.14 -30.67 -11.42
CA THR A 420 3.19 -30.71 -12.54
C THR A 420 1.77 -30.46 -12.05
N ARG A 421 1.09 -29.47 -12.62
CA ARG A 421 -0.30 -29.14 -12.29
C ARG A 421 -1.12 -28.95 -13.56
N ARG A 422 -2.43 -29.17 -13.46
CA ARG A 422 -3.41 -28.66 -14.43
C ARG A 422 -3.96 -27.33 -13.92
N HIS A 423 -3.75 -26.26 -14.68
CA HIS A 423 -4.16 -24.91 -14.28
C HIS A 423 -5.35 -24.44 -15.09
N PHE A 424 -6.32 -23.84 -14.41
CA PHE A 424 -7.53 -23.27 -15.00
C PHE A 424 -7.49 -21.74 -14.85
N PRO A 425 -7.24 -20.99 -15.93
CA PRO A 425 -7.23 -19.53 -15.88
C PRO A 425 -8.61 -18.95 -15.52
N ARG A 426 -8.66 -18.00 -14.57
CA ARG A 426 -9.91 -17.34 -14.11
C ARG A 426 -9.73 -15.85 -13.93
N PHE A 427 -10.51 -15.04 -14.63
CA PHE A 427 -10.51 -13.59 -14.45
C PHE A 427 -11.24 -13.23 -13.15
N VAL A 428 -10.53 -12.61 -12.22
CA VAL A 428 -11.11 -12.17 -10.93
C VAL A 428 -11.20 -10.65 -10.80
N LEU A 429 -10.38 -9.91 -11.55
CA LEU A 429 -10.29 -8.47 -11.43
C LEU A 429 -9.88 -7.82 -12.77
N TYR A 430 -10.51 -6.70 -13.11
CA TYR A 430 -10.05 -5.78 -14.14
C TYR A 430 -9.99 -4.36 -13.56
N THR A 431 -8.77 -3.93 -13.24
CA THR A 431 -8.47 -2.60 -12.69
C THR A 431 -8.32 -1.57 -13.81
N ALA A 432 -8.97 -0.42 -13.63
CA ALA A 432 -8.87 0.73 -14.52
C ALA A 432 -9.38 1.97 -13.76
N ASP A 433 -9.28 3.17 -14.34
CA ASP A 433 -9.95 4.35 -13.80
C ASP A 433 -11.48 4.31 -14.12
N TYR A 434 -12.27 5.30 -13.67
CA TYR A 434 -13.72 5.30 -13.94
C TYR A 434 -14.09 5.41 -15.43
N VAL A 435 -13.40 6.25 -16.20
CA VAL A 435 -13.72 6.46 -17.62
C VAL A 435 -13.47 5.17 -18.40
N GLU A 436 -12.34 4.53 -18.10
CA GLU A 436 -11.88 3.29 -18.71
C GLU A 436 -12.73 2.10 -18.27
N LYS A 437 -13.11 1.98 -16.97
CA LYS A 437 -14.08 0.98 -16.50
C LYS A 437 -15.40 1.05 -17.26
N ILE A 438 -15.93 2.26 -17.48
CA ILE A 438 -17.19 2.45 -18.21
C ILE A 438 -17.07 2.06 -19.68
N LEU A 439 -15.91 2.30 -20.29
CA LEU A 439 -15.62 1.86 -21.65
C LEU A 439 -15.57 0.34 -21.75
N LEU A 440 -14.81 -0.32 -20.86
CA LEU A 440 -14.68 -1.77 -20.81
C LEU A 440 -16.02 -2.45 -20.48
N ALA A 441 -16.81 -1.85 -19.58
CA ALA A 441 -18.14 -2.32 -19.20
C ALA A 441 -19.21 -2.09 -20.28
N CYS A 442 -18.87 -1.48 -21.42
CA CYS A 442 -19.79 -1.15 -22.50
C CYS A 442 -20.96 -0.23 -22.07
N LEU A 443 -20.68 0.74 -21.18
CA LEU A 443 -21.66 1.67 -20.61
C LEU A 443 -21.51 3.11 -21.13
N LYS A 444 -22.58 3.90 -20.97
CA LYS A 444 -22.62 5.33 -21.30
C LYS A 444 -22.09 6.15 -20.12
N TYR A 445 -21.02 6.90 -20.37
CA TYR A 445 -20.36 7.77 -19.39
C TYR A 445 -21.32 8.77 -18.72
N LEU A 446 -21.33 8.77 -17.38
CA LEU A 446 -22.15 9.64 -16.49
C LEU A 446 -23.65 9.69 -16.85
N ALA A 447 -24.18 8.62 -17.43
CA ALA A 447 -25.58 8.48 -17.82
C ALA A 447 -26.50 8.17 -16.63
N LYS A 448 -27.71 7.66 -16.91
CA LYS A 448 -28.78 7.48 -15.93
C LYS A 448 -28.35 6.58 -14.77
N CYS A 449 -27.74 5.44 -15.09
CA CYS A 449 -27.11 4.53 -14.14
C CYS A 449 -25.58 4.55 -14.31
N PRO A 450 -24.83 5.35 -13.53
CA PRO A 450 -23.41 5.58 -13.77
C PRO A 450 -22.48 4.51 -13.15
N CYS A 451 -22.99 3.60 -12.32
CA CYS A 451 -22.21 2.54 -11.69
C CYS A 451 -22.01 1.35 -12.64
N PRO A 452 -20.78 0.78 -12.76
CA PRO A 452 -20.52 -0.42 -13.54
C PRO A 452 -20.98 -1.72 -12.86
N ARG A 453 -21.31 -1.68 -11.56
CA ARG A 453 -21.74 -2.86 -10.78
C ARG A 453 -23.25 -2.92 -10.55
N CYS A 454 -23.91 -1.80 -10.28
CA CYS A 454 -25.35 -1.75 -9.99
C CYS A 454 -26.12 -0.79 -10.90
N LYS A 455 -27.46 -0.85 -10.80
CA LYS A 455 -28.39 -0.05 -11.62
C LYS A 455 -28.86 1.24 -10.93
N ILE A 456 -28.11 1.75 -9.94
CA ILE A 456 -28.51 2.98 -9.22
C ILE A 456 -28.70 4.15 -10.18
N ASN A 457 -29.82 4.87 -10.06
CA ASN A 457 -30.01 6.11 -10.81
C ASN A 457 -29.17 7.23 -10.22
N LYS A 458 -28.60 8.09 -11.08
CA LYS A 458 -27.70 9.18 -10.71
C LYS A 458 -28.31 10.13 -9.68
N ASP A 459 -29.57 10.50 -9.82
CA ASP A 459 -30.30 11.37 -8.89
C ASP A 459 -30.47 10.78 -7.49
N LYS A 460 -30.34 9.45 -7.34
CA LYS A 460 -30.46 8.75 -6.06
C LYS A 460 -29.14 8.56 -5.33
N ILE A 461 -28.01 8.93 -5.94
CA ILE A 461 -26.67 8.82 -5.32
C ILE A 461 -26.56 9.64 -4.03
N ILE A 462 -27.29 10.74 -3.91
CA ILE A 462 -27.28 11.59 -2.70
C ILE A 462 -27.77 10.86 -1.44
N GLU A 463 -28.51 9.75 -1.62
CA GLU A 463 -29.02 8.90 -0.54
C GLU A 463 -27.98 7.87 -0.07
N MET A 464 -26.72 7.96 -0.52
CA MET A 464 -25.64 7.02 -0.16
C MET A 464 -25.58 6.73 1.35
N GLY A 465 -25.52 5.45 1.72
CA GLY A 465 -25.44 5.02 3.12
C GLY A 465 -26.79 4.99 3.86
N THR A 466 -27.91 5.17 3.15
CA THR A 466 -29.25 4.93 3.71
C THR A 466 -29.75 3.52 3.35
N ARG A 467 -30.74 3.01 4.10
CA ARG A 467 -31.40 1.73 3.77
C ARG A 467 -31.97 1.68 2.34
N ALA A 468 -32.45 2.82 1.84
CA ALA A 468 -32.95 2.93 0.46
C ALA A 468 -31.83 2.83 -0.58
N ASP A 469 -30.62 3.31 -0.27
CA ASP A 469 -29.43 3.09 -1.10
C ASP A 469 -29.04 1.61 -1.11
N ASP A 470 -28.98 0.97 0.06
CA ASP A 470 -28.64 -0.47 0.17
C ASP A 470 -29.60 -1.35 -0.66
N TYR A 471 -30.91 -1.11 -0.56
CA TYR A 471 -31.89 -1.83 -1.38
C TYR A 471 -31.65 -1.65 -2.89
N ARG A 472 -31.30 -0.44 -3.33
CA ARG A 472 -31.02 -0.17 -4.76
C ARG A 472 -29.71 -0.81 -5.22
N ARG A 473 -28.70 -0.93 -4.35
CA ARG A 473 -27.42 -1.60 -4.67
C ARG A 473 -27.59 -3.09 -4.95
N ASN A 474 -28.53 -3.74 -4.29
CA ASN A 474 -28.88 -5.14 -4.55
C ASN A 474 -29.37 -5.38 -5.99
N HIS A 475 -29.76 -4.32 -6.72
CA HIS A 475 -30.08 -4.39 -8.15
C HIS A 475 -28.80 -4.34 -8.97
N VAL A 476 -28.00 -5.41 -8.86
CA VAL A 476 -26.74 -5.59 -9.57
C VAL A 476 -26.95 -5.71 -11.09
N ARG A 477 -25.90 -5.40 -11.85
CA ARG A 477 -25.86 -5.64 -13.29
C ARG A 477 -25.59 -7.12 -13.54
N VAL A 478 -26.36 -7.68 -14.46
CA VAL A 478 -26.28 -9.09 -14.84
C VAL A 478 -26.25 -9.14 -16.36
N ASP A 479 -25.29 -9.88 -16.90
CA ASP A 479 -25.18 -10.15 -18.34
C ASP A 479 -26.19 -11.22 -18.80
N ASN A 480 -27.45 -10.80 -18.94
CA ASN A 480 -28.58 -11.68 -19.20
C ASN A 480 -29.17 -11.53 -20.62
N ASN A 481 -30.19 -12.34 -20.91
CA ASN A 481 -30.87 -12.34 -22.21
C ASN A 481 -31.53 -11.00 -22.54
N ASP A 482 -32.02 -10.22 -21.55
CA ASP A 482 -32.61 -8.90 -21.79
C ASP A 482 -31.55 -7.90 -22.27
N VAL A 483 -30.39 -7.82 -21.60
CA VAL A 483 -29.28 -6.96 -22.04
C VAL A 483 -28.86 -7.32 -23.47
N MET A 484 -28.77 -8.60 -23.77
CA MET A 484 -28.33 -9.08 -25.07
C MET A 484 -29.34 -8.83 -26.18
N TRP A 485 -30.62 -9.04 -25.89
CA TRP A 485 -31.71 -8.69 -26.79
C TRP A 485 -31.73 -7.19 -27.10
N ARG A 486 -31.57 -6.32 -26.08
CA ARG A 486 -31.52 -4.86 -26.26
C ARG A 486 -30.37 -4.44 -27.17
N ILE A 487 -29.17 -4.99 -26.96
CA ILE A 487 -27.99 -4.70 -27.78
C ILE A 487 -28.20 -5.22 -29.21
N LYS A 488 -28.70 -6.44 -29.38
CA LYS A 488 -29.00 -7.02 -30.70
C LYS A 488 -29.99 -6.14 -31.47
N LEU A 489 -31.11 -5.79 -30.85
CA LEU A 489 -32.13 -4.93 -31.47
C LEU A 489 -31.57 -3.55 -31.84
N ALA A 490 -30.79 -2.92 -30.96
CA ALA A 490 -30.15 -1.65 -31.26
C ALA A 490 -29.20 -1.76 -32.47
N ARG A 491 -28.44 -2.85 -32.60
CA ARG A 491 -27.56 -3.07 -33.75
C ARG A 491 -28.33 -3.34 -35.04
N GLN A 492 -29.40 -4.15 -35.00
CA GLN A 492 -30.29 -4.31 -36.17
C GLN A 492 -30.84 -2.97 -36.64
N TRP A 493 -31.21 -2.09 -35.72
CA TRP A 493 -31.65 -0.75 -36.07
C TRP A 493 -30.56 0.12 -36.68
N ILE A 494 -29.33 0.05 -36.17
CA ILE A 494 -28.20 0.82 -36.68
C ILE A 494 -27.80 0.35 -38.08
N PHE A 495 -27.65 -0.97 -38.29
CA PHE A 495 -27.13 -1.54 -39.51
C PHE A 495 -28.23 -1.87 -40.54
N GLU A 496 -29.27 -2.62 -40.15
CA GLU A 496 -30.31 -3.05 -41.10
C GLU A 496 -31.33 -1.95 -41.40
N LYS A 497 -31.58 -1.05 -40.44
CA LYS A 497 -32.55 0.06 -40.59
C LYS A 497 -31.90 1.43 -40.78
N GLY A 498 -30.57 1.52 -40.84
CA GLY A 498 -29.85 2.78 -41.06
C GLY A 498 -30.12 3.87 -40.02
N MET A 499 -30.57 3.52 -38.81
CA MET A 499 -30.92 4.52 -37.80
C MET A 499 -29.67 5.23 -37.24
N PRO A 500 -29.76 6.56 -36.97
CA PRO A 500 -28.67 7.28 -36.33
C PRO A 500 -28.36 6.71 -34.94
N LEU A 501 -27.07 6.66 -34.59
CA LEU A 501 -26.59 6.28 -33.24
C LEU A 501 -27.13 7.21 -32.13
N THR A 502 -27.62 8.40 -32.47
CA THR A 502 -28.26 9.37 -31.58
C THR A 502 -29.79 9.25 -31.53
N SER A 503 -30.37 8.25 -32.20
CA SER A 503 -31.82 8.03 -32.27
C SER A 503 -32.45 7.92 -30.88
N MET A 504 -33.59 8.61 -30.68
CA MET A 504 -34.38 8.52 -29.46
C MET A 504 -34.91 7.10 -29.21
N TYR A 505 -35.14 6.31 -30.26
CA TYR A 505 -35.59 4.92 -30.13
C TYR A 505 -34.48 4.05 -29.50
N ILE A 506 -33.23 4.21 -29.94
CA ILE A 506 -32.08 3.52 -29.37
C ILE A 506 -31.90 3.95 -27.90
N ASP A 507 -31.98 5.26 -27.61
CA ASP A 507 -31.84 5.75 -26.23
C ASP A 507 -32.99 5.28 -25.33
N ARG A 508 -34.22 5.11 -25.84
CA ARG A 508 -35.35 4.56 -25.08
C ARG A 508 -35.12 3.12 -24.63
N ILE A 509 -34.42 2.31 -25.42
CA ILE A 509 -34.13 0.90 -25.10
C ILE A 509 -32.88 0.75 -24.22
N LEU A 510 -31.79 1.44 -24.57
CA LEU A 510 -30.49 1.29 -23.91
C LEU A 510 -30.29 2.25 -22.72
N GLY A 511 -30.85 3.46 -22.82
CA GLY A 511 -30.70 4.54 -21.86
C GLY A 511 -31.17 4.24 -20.43
N PRO A 512 -32.28 3.50 -20.20
CA PRO A 512 -32.71 3.13 -18.85
C PRO A 512 -31.64 2.37 -18.05
N LEU A 513 -30.74 1.65 -18.72
CA LEU A 513 -29.66 0.87 -18.10
C LEU A 513 -28.26 1.45 -18.40
N SER A 514 -28.19 2.62 -19.04
CA SER A 514 -26.94 3.23 -19.54
C SER A 514 -26.15 2.34 -20.50
N LEU A 515 -26.79 1.43 -21.21
CA LEU A 515 -26.10 0.52 -22.14
C LEU A 515 -25.62 1.27 -23.39
N THR A 516 -24.73 0.63 -24.12
CA THR A 516 -24.29 1.04 -25.45
C THR A 516 -24.58 -0.10 -26.44
N PRO A 517 -24.64 0.15 -27.76
CA PRO A 517 -24.84 -0.93 -28.73
C PRO A 517 -23.61 -1.83 -28.94
N THR A 518 -22.57 -1.68 -28.12
CA THR A 518 -21.32 -2.45 -28.20
C THR A 518 -21.45 -3.78 -27.46
N ARG A 519 -20.91 -4.85 -28.06
CA ARG A 519 -20.85 -6.19 -27.46
C ARG A 519 -19.53 -6.33 -26.68
N SER A 520 -19.63 -6.76 -25.42
CA SER A 520 -18.44 -7.01 -24.58
C SER A 520 -17.73 -8.29 -25.04
N ALA A 521 -16.40 -8.26 -25.15
CA ALA A 521 -15.60 -9.43 -25.50
C ALA A 521 -15.78 -10.58 -24.50
N PHE A 522 -15.82 -10.25 -23.20
CA PHE A 522 -16.10 -11.21 -22.13
C PHE A 522 -17.51 -11.80 -22.23
N SER A 523 -18.51 -11.00 -22.62
CA SER A 523 -19.87 -11.50 -22.83
C SER A 523 -19.93 -12.47 -24.01
N VAL A 524 -19.23 -12.15 -25.10
CA VAL A 524 -19.19 -13.00 -26.31
C VAL A 524 -18.53 -14.35 -26.02
N LYS A 525 -17.45 -14.39 -25.24
CA LYS A 525 -16.65 -15.62 -25.02
C LYS A 525 -16.96 -16.37 -23.72
N LEU A 526 -17.37 -15.70 -22.65
CA LEU A 526 -17.46 -16.31 -21.30
C LEU A 526 -18.87 -16.44 -20.74
N ARG A 527 -19.87 -15.76 -21.33
CA ARG A 527 -21.25 -15.78 -20.81
C ARG A 527 -21.85 -17.18 -20.79
N GLU A 528 -21.56 -18.00 -21.79
CA GLU A 528 -22.01 -19.41 -21.86
C GLU A 528 -21.42 -20.29 -20.74
N HIS A 529 -20.33 -19.84 -20.11
CA HIS A 529 -19.72 -20.48 -18.96
C HIS A 529 -20.20 -19.91 -17.62
N GLY A 530 -21.29 -19.13 -17.61
CA GLY A 530 -21.87 -18.55 -16.39
C GLY A 530 -21.18 -17.28 -15.89
N PHE A 531 -20.29 -16.67 -16.69
CA PHE A 531 -19.50 -15.53 -16.27
C PHE A 531 -20.23 -14.19 -16.43
N ASN A 532 -20.40 -13.45 -15.33
CA ASN A 532 -20.97 -12.10 -15.33
C ASN A 532 -19.88 -11.02 -15.31
N PHE A 533 -19.42 -10.56 -16.47
CA PHE A 533 -18.24 -9.68 -16.57
C PHE A 533 -18.34 -8.33 -15.82
N TYR A 534 -19.54 -7.89 -15.41
CA TYR A 534 -19.69 -6.67 -14.58
C TYR A 534 -19.03 -6.81 -13.20
N THR A 535 -18.79 -8.03 -12.71
CA THR A 535 -18.13 -8.28 -11.42
C THR A 535 -16.64 -7.95 -11.43
N LEU A 536 -16.00 -7.89 -12.61
CA LEU A 536 -14.57 -7.59 -12.75
C LEU A 536 -14.20 -6.17 -12.31
N PHE A 537 -15.14 -5.23 -12.36
CA PHE A 537 -14.86 -3.80 -12.18
C PHE A 537 -14.99 -3.38 -10.71
N ALA A 538 -13.99 -3.75 -9.91
CA ALA A 538 -13.87 -3.31 -8.52
C ALA A 538 -13.70 -1.78 -8.40
N PRO A 539 -14.20 -1.14 -7.33
CA PRO A 539 -13.98 0.28 -7.04
C PRO A 539 -12.48 0.57 -6.82
N ASP A 540 -11.99 1.67 -7.37
CA ASP A 540 -10.57 2.05 -7.25
C ASP A 540 -10.38 3.13 -6.19
N PHE A 541 -9.79 2.71 -5.06
CA PHE A 541 -9.66 3.51 -3.86
C PHE A 541 -8.90 4.83 -4.09
N MET A 542 -7.82 4.80 -4.88
CA MET A 542 -7.00 5.96 -5.17
C MET A 542 -7.79 7.03 -5.95
N HIS A 543 -8.44 6.63 -7.04
CA HIS A 543 -9.21 7.56 -7.87
C HIS A 543 -10.53 8.00 -7.25
N GLU A 544 -11.17 7.17 -6.43
CA GLU A 544 -12.51 7.42 -5.89
C GLU A 544 -12.48 8.11 -4.52
N VAL A 545 -11.55 7.78 -3.63
CA VAL A 545 -11.42 8.41 -2.30
C VAL A 545 -10.47 9.59 -2.36
N GLU A 546 -9.17 9.37 -2.58
CA GLU A 546 -8.11 10.38 -2.46
C GLU A 546 -8.23 11.46 -3.53
N LEU A 547 -8.12 11.06 -4.80
CA LEU A 547 -8.25 11.94 -5.97
C LEU A 547 -9.72 12.22 -6.33
N GLY A 548 -10.65 11.61 -5.59
CA GLY A 548 -12.08 11.70 -5.78
C GLY A 548 -12.76 12.50 -4.68
N VAL A 549 -13.53 11.80 -3.84
CA VAL A 549 -14.40 12.39 -2.81
C VAL A 549 -13.62 13.38 -1.93
N TRP A 550 -12.45 13.00 -1.44
CA TRP A 550 -11.65 13.87 -0.57
C TRP A 550 -11.14 15.10 -1.31
N LYS A 551 -10.51 14.96 -2.48
CA LYS A 551 -10.09 16.10 -3.29
C LYS A 551 -11.22 17.09 -3.58
N PHE A 552 -12.42 16.60 -3.87
CA PHE A 552 -13.61 17.44 -4.08
C PHE A 552 -14.04 18.14 -2.78
N ALA A 553 -14.10 17.41 -1.66
CA ALA A 553 -14.42 17.97 -0.34
C ALA A 553 -13.37 19.03 0.06
N PHE A 554 -12.07 18.70 0.02
CA PHE A 554 -10.97 19.62 0.30
C PHE A 554 -11.07 20.90 -0.53
N THR A 555 -11.33 20.79 -1.83
CA THR A 555 -11.51 21.96 -2.71
C THR A 555 -12.69 22.81 -2.28
N HIS A 556 -13.79 22.19 -1.85
CA HIS A 556 -14.95 22.94 -1.36
C HIS A 556 -14.67 23.62 -0.01
N HIS A 557 -13.94 22.96 0.91
CA HIS A 557 -13.46 23.60 2.14
C HIS A 557 -12.62 24.83 1.85
N MET A 558 -11.72 24.79 0.85
CA MET A 558 -10.94 25.97 0.47
C MET A 558 -11.83 27.11 -0.06
N ARG A 559 -12.89 26.80 -0.79
CA ARG A 559 -13.88 27.81 -1.24
C ARG A 559 -14.67 28.39 -0.07
N ILE A 560 -15.01 27.58 0.93
CA ILE A 560 -15.65 28.04 2.17
C ILE A 560 -14.72 28.98 2.93
N LEU A 561 -13.45 28.62 3.14
CA LEU A 561 -12.48 29.51 3.80
C LEU A 561 -12.29 30.83 3.04
N HIS A 562 -12.29 30.80 1.71
CA HIS A 562 -12.25 32.02 0.90
C HIS A 562 -13.50 32.90 1.09
N ALA A 563 -14.68 32.28 1.19
CA ALA A 563 -15.94 32.98 1.44
C ALA A 563 -16.08 33.44 2.91
N ALA A 564 -15.37 32.79 3.83
CA ALA A 564 -15.32 33.18 5.24
C ALA A 564 -14.57 34.49 5.46
N GLY A 565 -13.53 34.76 4.67
CA GLY A 565 -12.71 35.98 4.76
C GLY A 565 -11.70 35.92 5.91
N ALA A 566 -11.34 37.08 6.48
CA ALA A 566 -10.53 37.22 7.71
C ALA A 566 -9.22 36.39 7.74
N ASP A 567 -8.48 36.36 6.63
CA ASP A 567 -7.21 35.63 6.49
C ASP A 567 -7.23 34.13 6.86
N GLN A 568 -8.41 33.51 6.90
CA GLN A 568 -8.57 32.10 7.29
C GLN A 568 -7.73 31.14 6.42
N ILE A 569 -7.59 31.44 5.12
CA ILE A 569 -6.70 30.69 4.21
C ILE A 569 -5.22 30.83 4.59
N GLN A 570 -4.79 32.02 5.04
CA GLN A 570 -3.40 32.24 5.45
C GLN A 570 -3.11 31.52 6.77
N THR A 571 -4.05 31.58 7.72
CA THR A 571 -3.99 30.80 8.96
C THR A 571 -3.94 29.30 8.67
N PHE A 572 -4.79 28.80 7.78
CA PHE A 572 -4.78 27.41 7.32
C PHE A 572 -3.40 26.99 6.74
N ASN A 573 -2.83 27.78 5.82
CA ASN A 573 -1.52 27.50 5.25
C ASN A 573 -0.37 27.63 6.28
N LYS A 574 -0.49 28.55 7.25
CA LYS A 574 0.48 28.67 8.36
C LYS A 574 0.46 27.42 9.23
N ARG A 575 -0.72 26.93 9.60
CA ARG A 575 -0.89 25.71 10.42
C ARG A 575 -0.35 24.47 9.72
N PHE A 576 -0.66 24.26 8.44
CA PHE A 576 -0.11 23.13 7.67
C PHE A 576 1.43 23.13 7.62
N ARG A 577 2.07 24.30 7.47
CA ARG A 577 3.54 24.43 7.50
C ARG A 577 4.17 24.07 8.85
N GLN A 578 3.38 24.10 9.92
CA GLN A 578 3.80 23.77 11.28
C GLN A 578 3.51 22.30 11.65
N VAL A 579 2.87 21.52 10.78
CA VAL A 579 2.69 20.08 11.00
C VAL A 579 4.06 19.40 10.91
N PRO A 580 4.47 18.62 11.94
CA PRO A 580 5.75 17.92 11.91
C PRO A 580 5.72 16.78 10.88
N THR A 581 6.89 16.49 10.30
CA THR A 581 7.09 15.29 9.47
C THR A 581 6.95 14.03 10.31
N PHE A 582 6.57 12.91 9.69
CA PHE A 582 6.45 11.64 10.39
C PHE A 582 6.84 10.45 9.50
N GLY A 583 7.52 9.47 10.09
CA GLY A 583 8.12 8.35 9.38
C GLY A 583 9.19 8.79 8.37
N ARG A 584 9.69 7.84 7.57
CA ARG A 584 10.64 8.14 6.48
C ARG A 584 9.97 8.82 5.29
N SER A 585 8.74 8.44 5.00
CA SER A 585 7.98 8.90 3.83
C SER A 585 6.48 9.00 4.08
N THR A 586 6.01 8.74 5.32
CA THR A 586 4.57 8.72 5.68
C THR A 586 3.96 10.12 5.61
N ILE A 587 4.51 11.09 6.37
CA ILE A 587 4.08 12.50 6.30
C ILE A 587 5.28 13.36 5.93
N ARG A 588 5.22 13.95 4.74
CA ARG A 588 6.28 14.85 4.24
C ARG A 588 6.08 16.29 4.70
N LYS A 589 7.16 17.08 4.68
CA LYS A 589 7.11 18.48 5.09
C LYS A 589 6.24 19.30 4.14
N PHE A 590 5.19 19.92 4.66
CA PHE A 590 4.33 20.84 3.91
C PHE A 590 5.01 22.21 3.74
N SER A 591 5.96 22.34 2.82
CA SER A 591 6.73 23.58 2.61
C SER A 591 6.02 24.65 1.78
N LYS A 592 4.98 24.27 1.02
CA LYS A 592 4.25 25.16 0.09
C LYS A 592 2.83 25.45 0.60
N ASN A 593 2.20 26.49 0.06
CA ASN A 593 0.78 26.80 0.31
C ASN A 593 -0.11 25.63 -0.12
N VAL A 594 -0.58 24.87 0.86
CA VAL A 594 -1.40 23.66 0.68
C VAL A 594 -2.71 24.00 -0.03
N SER A 595 -3.27 25.19 0.20
CA SER A 595 -4.48 25.70 -0.45
C SER A 595 -4.37 25.85 -1.98
N ASN A 596 -3.15 25.99 -2.54
CA ASN A 596 -2.94 26.26 -3.96
C ASN A 596 -3.05 25.01 -4.87
N GLN A 597 -3.07 23.80 -4.29
CA GLN A 597 -3.35 22.51 -4.97
C GLN A 597 -2.55 22.26 -6.27
N GLY A 598 -1.25 22.59 -6.32
CA GLY A 598 -0.43 22.50 -7.54
C GLY A 598 0.23 21.13 -7.75
N LYS A 599 -0.14 20.42 -8.82
CA LYS A 599 0.45 19.14 -9.29
C LYS A 599 0.68 18.15 -8.15
N LEU A 600 -0.42 17.73 -7.52
CA LEU A 600 -0.41 16.84 -6.37
C LEU A 600 -0.75 15.42 -6.81
N ALA A 601 0.03 14.46 -6.31
CA ALA A 601 -0.23 13.03 -6.42
C ALA A 601 -1.31 12.60 -5.42
N ALA A 602 -1.74 11.35 -5.49
CA ALA A 602 -2.76 10.80 -4.58
C ALA A 602 -2.28 10.80 -3.12
N GLN A 603 -1.02 10.41 -2.89
CA GLN A 603 -0.34 10.48 -1.58
C GLN A 603 -0.41 11.89 -0.95
N ASP A 604 -0.24 12.96 -1.74
CA ASP A 604 -0.34 14.32 -1.20
C ASP A 604 -1.74 14.64 -0.65
N TYR A 605 -2.80 14.02 -1.17
CA TYR A 605 -4.16 14.17 -0.67
C TYR A 605 -4.42 13.29 0.55
N GLU A 606 -3.82 12.10 0.61
CA GLU A 606 -3.81 11.22 1.77
C GLU A 606 -3.21 11.94 3.00
N ASP A 607 -1.97 12.42 2.90
CA ASP A 607 -1.26 13.14 3.97
C ASP A 607 -2.07 14.36 4.45
N ARG A 608 -2.74 15.05 3.51
CA ARG A 608 -3.61 16.20 3.83
C ARG A 608 -4.85 15.81 4.61
N LEU A 609 -5.50 14.69 4.29
CA LEU A 609 -6.69 14.23 5.01
C LEU A 609 -6.31 13.86 6.44
N GLN A 610 -5.26 13.06 6.59
CA GLN A 610 -4.70 12.67 7.87
C GLN A 610 -4.45 13.89 8.76
N CYS A 611 -3.77 14.92 8.23
CA CYS A 611 -3.45 16.12 9.01
C CYS A 611 -4.55 17.22 9.02
N PHE A 612 -5.72 17.00 8.41
CA PHE A 612 -6.67 18.10 8.15
C PHE A 612 -7.34 18.62 9.41
N MET A 613 -7.80 17.72 10.30
CA MET A 613 -8.63 18.09 11.45
C MET A 613 -7.94 19.09 12.39
N PRO A 614 -6.68 18.87 12.86
CA PRO A 614 -5.98 19.84 13.70
C PRO A 614 -5.84 21.21 13.03
N VAL A 615 -5.70 21.23 11.70
CA VAL A 615 -5.44 22.46 10.94
C VAL A 615 -6.72 23.27 10.73
N ILE A 616 -7.84 22.63 10.39
CA ILE A 616 -9.11 23.29 10.07
C ILE A 616 -9.90 23.74 11.31
N GLU A 617 -9.65 23.13 12.48
CA GLU A 617 -10.40 23.39 13.70
C GLU A 617 -10.37 24.87 14.11
N GLY A 618 -11.56 25.43 14.33
CA GLY A 618 -11.74 26.82 14.75
C GLY A 618 -11.67 27.86 13.62
N LEU A 619 -11.58 27.44 12.34
CA LEU A 619 -11.52 28.38 11.21
C LEU A 619 -12.90 28.70 10.58
N MET A 620 -13.98 28.06 11.03
CA MET A 620 -15.35 28.32 10.54
C MET A 620 -16.01 29.49 11.29
N LYS A 621 -16.98 30.17 10.66
CA LYS A 621 -17.65 31.35 11.26
C LYS A 621 -18.44 31.02 12.53
N SER A 622 -19.03 29.83 12.60
CA SER A 622 -19.85 29.39 13.73
C SER A 622 -19.32 28.10 14.33
N ARG A 623 -19.53 27.92 15.65
CA ARG A 623 -19.18 26.68 16.36
C ARG A 623 -19.92 25.46 15.81
N ALA A 624 -21.15 25.65 15.33
CA ALA A 624 -21.95 24.60 14.71
C ALA A 624 -21.35 24.15 13.36
N ASP A 625 -20.98 25.08 12.48
CA ASP A 625 -20.31 24.76 11.22
C ASP A 625 -18.98 24.04 11.47
N ASN A 626 -18.20 24.51 12.45
CA ASN A 626 -16.93 23.89 12.83
C ASN A 626 -17.13 22.42 13.23
N ARG A 627 -18.15 22.14 14.06
CA ARG A 627 -18.47 20.77 14.47
C ARG A 627 -18.80 19.88 13.28
N ILE A 628 -19.67 20.34 12.37
CA ILE A 628 -20.11 19.54 11.22
C ILE A 628 -18.94 19.27 10.25
N VAL A 629 -18.06 20.25 10.03
CA VAL A 629 -16.85 20.07 9.20
C VAL A 629 -15.92 19.03 9.81
N LEU A 630 -15.68 19.10 11.12
CA LEU A 630 -14.83 18.14 11.81
C LEU A 630 -15.45 16.74 11.80
N ASP A 631 -16.76 16.61 12.01
CA ASP A 631 -17.47 15.32 11.94
C ASP A 631 -17.37 14.71 10.53
N ASN A 632 -17.57 15.52 9.49
CA ASN A 632 -17.44 15.05 8.10
C ASN A 632 -16.00 14.66 7.74
N THR A 633 -15.01 15.43 8.20
CA THR A 633 -13.60 15.12 7.99
C THR A 633 -13.22 13.83 8.71
N PHE A 634 -13.67 13.64 9.95
CA PHE A 634 -13.42 12.43 10.72
C PHE A 634 -13.99 11.20 10.03
N ASP A 635 -15.24 11.26 9.55
CA ASP A 635 -15.85 10.14 8.83
C ASP A 635 -15.08 9.80 7.54
N LEU A 636 -14.63 10.82 6.79
CA LEU A 636 -13.79 10.61 5.60
C LEU A 636 -12.44 10.00 5.95
N ALA A 637 -11.82 10.45 7.05
CA ALA A 637 -10.57 9.87 7.55
C ALA A 637 -10.77 8.42 8.00
N MET A 638 -11.91 8.07 8.62
CA MET A 638 -12.23 6.69 9.00
C MET A 638 -12.32 5.76 7.78
N VAL A 639 -12.98 6.19 6.70
CA VAL A 639 -13.02 5.43 5.45
C VAL A 639 -11.63 5.29 4.84
N LEU A 640 -10.82 6.36 4.87
CA LEU A 640 -9.43 6.32 4.40
C LEU A 640 -8.61 5.29 5.20
N THR A 641 -8.60 5.39 6.53
CA THR A 641 -7.81 4.53 7.42
C THR A 641 -8.22 3.07 7.32
N LEU A 642 -9.52 2.77 7.41
CA LEU A 642 -10.00 1.39 7.31
C LEU A 642 -9.79 0.81 5.92
N GLY A 643 -9.98 1.61 4.85
CA GLY A 643 -9.76 1.14 3.48
C GLY A 643 -8.29 0.92 3.12
N LYS A 644 -7.35 1.58 3.81
CA LYS A 644 -5.90 1.40 3.66
C LYS A 644 -5.34 0.20 4.41
N LEU A 645 -6.14 -0.46 5.25
CA LEU A 645 -5.71 -1.68 5.90
C LEU A 645 -5.32 -2.73 4.86
N ARG A 646 -4.15 -3.33 5.04
CA ARG A 646 -3.62 -4.40 4.18
C ARG A 646 -3.98 -5.79 4.70
N MET A 647 -4.74 -5.87 5.78
CA MET A 647 -5.26 -7.09 6.35
C MET A 647 -6.57 -6.76 7.05
N HIS A 648 -7.59 -7.58 6.81
CA HIS A 648 -8.93 -7.34 7.30
C HIS A 648 -9.47 -8.55 8.05
N THR A 649 -10.33 -8.28 9.04
CA THR A 649 -11.17 -9.26 9.71
C THR A 649 -12.64 -8.89 9.45
N SER A 650 -13.58 -9.77 9.76
CA SER A 650 -15.00 -9.45 9.65
C SER A 650 -15.36 -8.14 10.37
N LYS A 651 -14.81 -7.92 11.57
CA LYS A 651 -15.01 -6.69 12.36
C LYS A 651 -14.53 -5.42 11.63
N THR A 652 -13.34 -5.45 11.00
CA THR A 652 -12.83 -4.26 10.30
C THR A 652 -13.54 -4.01 8.97
N ILE A 653 -14.04 -5.06 8.31
CA ILE A 653 -14.87 -4.94 7.10
C ILE A 653 -16.22 -4.32 7.43
N ASP A 654 -16.87 -4.78 8.49
CA ASP A 654 -18.14 -4.22 8.94
C ASP A 654 -17.97 -2.76 9.39
N GLY A 655 -16.89 -2.46 10.13
CA GLY A 655 -16.51 -1.11 10.50
C GLY A 655 -16.29 -0.19 9.29
N LEU A 656 -15.69 -0.69 8.20
CA LEU A 656 -15.55 0.10 6.96
C LEU A 656 -16.90 0.39 6.31
N GLY A 657 -17.81 -0.60 6.32
CA GLY A 657 -19.19 -0.41 5.90
C GLY A 657 -19.89 0.70 6.69
N GLU A 658 -19.82 0.64 8.01
CA GLU A 658 -20.39 1.65 8.91
C GLU A 658 -19.76 3.04 8.71
N ALA A 659 -18.45 3.12 8.53
CA ALA A 659 -17.74 4.36 8.23
C ALA A 659 -18.24 4.98 6.91
N ALA A 660 -18.40 4.18 5.85
CA ALA A 660 -18.94 4.65 4.57
C ALA A 660 -20.38 5.16 4.71
N SER A 661 -21.22 4.51 5.52
CA SER A 661 -22.56 5.01 5.85
C SER A 661 -22.53 6.34 6.61
N SER A 662 -21.60 6.46 7.55
CA SER A 662 -21.39 7.68 8.34
C SER A 662 -20.99 8.86 7.45
N VAL A 663 -20.09 8.64 6.48
CA VAL A 663 -19.75 9.64 5.45
C VAL A 663 -20.98 10.09 4.67
N GLY A 664 -21.88 9.16 4.31
CA GLY A 664 -23.15 9.50 3.65
C GLY A 664 -23.99 10.48 4.47
N THR A 665 -24.11 10.22 5.77
CA THR A 665 -24.88 11.05 6.71
C THR A 665 -24.23 12.42 6.93
N SER A 666 -22.95 12.46 7.28
CA SER A 666 -22.24 13.72 7.53
C SER A 666 -22.09 14.59 6.28
N THR A 667 -21.93 13.97 5.10
CA THR A 667 -21.87 14.73 3.82
C THR A 667 -23.21 15.39 3.50
N ARG A 668 -24.35 14.70 3.74
CA ARG A 668 -25.67 15.32 3.58
C ARG A 668 -25.89 16.45 4.58
N GLU A 669 -25.48 16.27 5.83
CA GLU A 669 -25.59 17.30 6.85
C GLU A 669 -24.73 18.52 6.51
N TYR A 670 -23.48 18.31 6.11
CA TYR A 670 -22.58 19.34 5.61
C TYR A 670 -23.18 20.12 4.43
N ALA A 671 -23.67 19.40 3.41
CA ALA A 671 -24.30 20.00 2.23
C ALA A 671 -25.56 20.81 2.57
N LYS A 672 -26.36 20.36 3.55
CA LYS A 672 -27.63 20.99 3.92
C LYS A 672 -27.47 22.15 4.90
N LYS A 673 -26.56 22.04 5.87
CA LYS A 673 -26.45 22.99 7.00
C LYS A 673 -25.27 23.96 6.87
N VAL A 674 -24.14 23.53 6.32
CA VAL A 674 -22.92 24.35 6.24
C VAL A 674 -22.83 25.06 4.90
N CYS A 675 -22.88 24.33 3.79
CA CYS A 675 -22.68 24.91 2.45
C CYS A 675 -23.57 26.14 2.13
N PRO A 676 -24.86 26.20 2.52
CA PRO A 676 -25.70 27.37 2.27
C PRO A 676 -25.27 28.65 2.99
N ASN A 677 -24.51 28.53 4.09
CA ASN A 677 -24.05 29.67 4.90
C ASN A 677 -22.89 30.44 4.24
N TYR A 678 -22.31 29.90 3.15
CA TYR A 678 -21.14 30.46 2.48
C TYR A 678 -21.41 30.65 0.99
N VAL A 679 -21.14 31.86 0.48
CA VAL A 679 -21.25 32.15 -0.95
C VAL A 679 -19.96 31.71 -1.66
N THR A 680 -19.90 30.43 -2.06
CA THR A 680 -18.71 29.86 -2.68
C THR A 680 -18.61 30.15 -4.18
N VAL A 681 -17.44 30.62 -4.62
CA VAL A 681 -17.10 30.91 -6.02
C VAL A 681 -15.87 30.12 -6.45
N GLU A 682 -15.51 30.17 -7.74
CA GLU A 682 -14.26 29.59 -8.24
C GLU A 682 -13.05 30.15 -7.49
N LEU A 683 -12.11 29.29 -7.12
CA LEU A 683 -10.83 29.75 -6.55
C LEU A 683 -10.04 30.53 -7.61
N PRO A 684 -9.14 31.47 -7.22
CA PRO A 684 -8.36 32.27 -8.18
C PRO A 684 -7.63 31.45 -9.25
N LYS A 685 -7.14 30.27 -8.87
CA LYS A 685 -6.50 29.32 -9.79
C LYS A 685 -7.45 28.69 -10.79
N GLU A 686 -8.68 28.35 -10.36
CA GLU A 686 -9.72 27.79 -11.24
C GLU A 686 -10.14 28.83 -12.27
N LEU A 687 -10.32 30.08 -11.82
CA LEU A 687 -10.59 31.24 -12.68
C LEU A 687 -9.48 31.43 -13.72
N ALA A 688 -8.21 31.42 -13.31
CA ALA A 688 -7.07 31.53 -14.21
C ALA A 688 -6.96 30.36 -15.20
N ALA A 689 -7.20 29.13 -14.74
CA ALA A 689 -7.19 27.95 -15.59
C ALA A 689 -8.30 27.98 -16.64
N ARG A 690 -9.49 28.44 -16.26
CA ARG A 690 -10.62 28.66 -17.18
C ARG A 690 -10.30 29.77 -18.18
N GLY A 691 -9.71 30.87 -17.73
CA GLY A 691 -9.21 31.94 -18.60
C GLY A 691 -8.25 31.41 -19.67
N ARG A 692 -7.24 30.61 -19.28
CA ARG A 692 -6.31 29.95 -20.22
C ARG A 692 -7.03 29.01 -21.19
N ARG A 693 -8.00 28.21 -20.73
CA ARG A 693 -8.79 27.32 -21.61
C ARG A 693 -9.65 28.10 -22.60
N LYS A 694 -10.27 29.20 -22.17
CA LYS A 694 -11.07 30.08 -23.02
C LYS A 694 -10.18 30.77 -24.07
N ALA A 695 -9.02 31.28 -23.67
CA ALA A 695 -8.02 31.84 -24.59
C ALA A 695 -7.54 30.80 -25.61
N ARG A 696 -7.31 29.54 -25.20
CA ARG A 696 -6.95 28.45 -26.12
C ARG A 696 -8.07 28.11 -27.11
N ARG A 697 -9.34 28.14 -26.68
CA ARG A 697 -10.50 27.95 -27.57
C ARG A 697 -10.74 29.14 -28.51
N ALA A 698 -10.50 30.37 -28.03
CA ALA A 698 -10.58 31.59 -28.83
C ALA A 698 -9.45 31.70 -29.86
N LYS A 699 -8.31 31.01 -29.69
CA LYS A 699 -7.30 30.84 -30.75
C LYS A 699 -7.74 29.89 -31.87
N VAL A 700 -8.71 29.02 -31.62
CA VAL A 700 -9.20 28.01 -32.58
C VAL A 700 -10.46 28.48 -33.31
N SER A 701 -11.20 29.44 -32.74
CA SER A 701 -12.34 30.10 -33.37
C SER A 701 -11.96 31.55 -33.63
N ALA A 702 -11.91 31.99 -34.89
CA ALA A 702 -11.46 33.32 -35.30
C ALA A 702 -12.41 34.48 -34.87
N ALA A 703 -12.76 34.55 -33.58
CA ALA A 703 -13.59 35.59 -32.99
C ALA A 703 -12.86 36.19 -31.78
N GLY A 704 -12.13 37.28 -32.04
CA GLY A 704 -11.41 38.07 -31.04
C GLY A 704 -12.33 38.94 -30.20
N VAL A 705 -13.09 38.36 -29.27
CA VAL A 705 -13.88 39.13 -28.28
C VAL A 705 -13.37 38.86 -26.87
N SER A 706 -12.79 39.88 -26.23
CA SER A 706 -12.34 39.89 -24.83
C SER A 706 -13.52 40.07 -23.86
N VAL A 707 -14.28 39.00 -23.63
CA VAL A 707 -15.35 39.04 -22.62
C VAL A 707 -14.74 38.97 -21.20
N PRO A 708 -15.11 39.86 -20.26
CA PRO A 708 -14.60 39.83 -18.88
C PRO A 708 -14.85 38.49 -18.20
N THR A 709 -13.85 37.98 -17.48
CA THR A 709 -13.93 36.66 -16.83
C THR A 709 -14.59 36.80 -15.46
N VAL A 710 -15.92 36.87 -15.40
CA VAL A 710 -16.68 36.95 -14.14
C VAL A 710 -16.46 35.68 -13.31
N CYS A 711 -16.18 35.82 -12.02
CA CYS A 711 -16.03 34.69 -11.11
C CYS A 711 -17.35 33.90 -11.00
N LYS A 712 -17.33 32.60 -11.30
CA LYS A 712 -18.56 31.79 -11.34
C LYS A 712 -18.87 31.20 -9.97
N ARG A 713 -20.15 31.26 -9.58
CA ARG A 713 -20.66 30.57 -8.38
C ARG A 713 -20.48 29.06 -8.53
N THR A 714 -20.00 28.40 -7.48
CA THR A 714 -19.80 26.96 -7.45
C THR A 714 -20.55 26.34 -6.27
N TYR A 715 -21.04 25.12 -6.44
CA TYR A 715 -21.78 24.38 -5.41
C TYR A 715 -21.05 23.08 -5.06
N PHE A 716 -21.29 22.58 -3.86
CA PHE A 716 -20.81 21.26 -3.45
C PHE A 716 -21.56 20.17 -4.21
N ASN A 717 -20.85 19.36 -4.99
CA ASN A 717 -21.43 18.26 -5.75
C ASN A 717 -21.01 16.91 -5.17
N HIS A 718 -21.94 16.24 -4.51
CA HIS A 718 -21.77 14.88 -3.99
C HIS A 718 -22.62 13.85 -4.77
N CYS A 719 -23.23 14.25 -5.89
CA CYS A 719 -23.99 13.37 -6.78
C CYS A 719 -23.06 12.73 -7.84
N THR A 720 -22.08 11.95 -7.38
CA THR A 720 -21.02 11.38 -8.23
C THR A 720 -20.86 9.87 -8.03
N TYR A 721 -20.43 9.15 -9.08
CA TYR A 721 -20.10 7.72 -8.97
C TYR A 721 -19.07 7.47 -7.86
N LYS A 722 -18.04 8.32 -7.74
CA LYS A 722 -17.00 8.19 -6.71
C LYS A 722 -17.57 8.19 -5.28
N PHE A 723 -18.55 9.05 -5.02
CA PHE A 723 -19.26 9.08 -3.74
C PHE A 723 -20.13 7.83 -3.53
N HIS A 724 -20.77 7.33 -4.58
CA HIS A 724 -21.52 6.08 -4.54
C HIS A 724 -20.62 4.87 -4.25
N ALA A 725 -19.42 4.81 -4.82
CA ALA A 725 -18.50 3.67 -4.70
C ALA A 725 -18.01 3.43 -3.26
N LEU A 726 -18.07 4.43 -2.36
CA LEU A 726 -17.60 4.29 -0.97
C LEU A 726 -18.24 3.11 -0.22
N ARG A 727 -19.51 2.80 -0.49
CA ARG A 727 -20.21 1.68 0.16
C ARG A 727 -19.87 0.31 -0.44
N ASP A 728 -19.23 0.27 -1.60
CA ASP A 728 -18.91 -0.97 -2.29
C ASP A 728 -17.59 -1.60 -1.76
N TYR A 729 -16.76 -0.84 -1.03
CA TYR A 729 -15.46 -1.32 -0.54
C TYR A 729 -15.55 -2.52 0.40
N ALA A 730 -16.48 -2.52 1.36
CA ALA A 730 -16.64 -3.66 2.28
C ALA A 730 -16.94 -4.97 1.53
N THR A 731 -17.84 -4.92 0.55
CA THR A 731 -18.14 -6.09 -0.32
C THR A 731 -16.96 -6.47 -1.21
N THR A 732 -16.17 -5.48 -1.64
CA THR A 732 -14.98 -5.71 -2.47
C THR A 732 -13.90 -6.41 -1.67
N ILE A 733 -13.74 -6.08 -0.39
CA ILE A 733 -12.75 -6.73 0.47
C ILE A 733 -13.08 -8.18 0.75
N LYS A 734 -14.36 -8.53 0.93
CA LYS A 734 -14.77 -9.94 1.07
C LYS A 734 -14.46 -10.74 -0.19
N ALA A 735 -14.73 -10.14 -1.37
CA ALA A 735 -14.53 -10.79 -2.66
C ALA A 735 -13.06 -10.90 -3.10
N LEU A 736 -12.25 -9.85 -2.92
CA LEU A 736 -10.92 -9.70 -3.52
C LEU A 736 -9.81 -9.38 -2.51
N GLY A 737 -10.15 -9.30 -1.23
CA GLY A 737 -9.22 -8.98 -0.16
C GLY A 737 -8.97 -7.48 -0.06
N PRO A 738 -7.95 -7.08 0.71
CA PRO A 738 -7.62 -5.68 0.95
C PRO A 738 -7.52 -4.82 -0.33
N LEU A 739 -7.89 -3.54 -0.25
CA LEU A 739 -8.11 -2.69 -1.44
C LEU A 739 -6.85 -2.40 -2.26
N ASP A 740 -5.66 -2.65 -1.71
CA ASP A 740 -4.40 -2.60 -2.45
C ASP A 740 -4.32 -3.67 -3.55
N ASN A 741 -5.10 -4.75 -3.46
CA ASN A 741 -5.28 -5.72 -4.56
C ASN A 741 -6.01 -5.12 -5.77
N SER A 742 -6.96 -4.21 -5.54
CA SER A 742 -7.80 -3.60 -6.57
C SER A 742 -7.40 -2.16 -6.94
N SER A 743 -6.25 -1.69 -6.44
CA SER A 743 -5.79 -0.32 -6.64
C SER A 743 -5.16 -0.13 -8.02
N ALA A 744 -5.53 0.96 -8.71
CA ALA A 744 -4.88 1.34 -9.96
C ALA A 744 -3.41 1.74 -9.80
N GLN A 745 -2.95 1.99 -8.56
CA GLN A 745 -1.56 2.37 -8.26
C GLN A 745 -0.54 1.35 -8.76
N ILE A 746 -0.86 0.04 -8.74
CA ILE A 746 0.04 -1.02 -9.23
C ILE A 746 0.32 -0.84 -10.72
N GLY A 747 -0.72 -0.62 -11.53
CA GLY A 747 -0.57 -0.39 -12.97
C GLY A 747 0.04 0.98 -13.30
N GLU A 748 -0.24 2.02 -12.51
CA GLU A 748 0.38 3.33 -12.68
C GLU A 748 1.90 3.30 -12.42
N GLN A 749 2.35 2.47 -11.47
CA GLN A 749 3.79 2.24 -11.26
C GLN A 749 4.44 1.53 -12.45
N GLU A 750 3.76 0.57 -13.09
CA GLU A 750 4.29 -0.13 -14.27
C GLU A 750 4.44 0.80 -15.48
N HIS A 751 3.64 1.88 -15.56
CA HIS A 751 3.83 2.90 -16.59
C HIS A 751 5.21 3.56 -16.55
N ILE A 752 5.90 3.56 -15.41
CA ILE A 752 7.28 4.07 -15.29
C ILE A 752 8.23 3.28 -16.20
N HIS A 753 8.11 1.95 -16.27
CA HIS A 753 8.91 1.13 -17.17
C HIS A 753 8.58 1.44 -18.63
N SER A 754 7.29 1.57 -18.97
CA SER A 754 6.86 1.91 -20.34
C SER A 754 7.36 3.30 -20.79
N GLN A 755 7.38 4.28 -19.87
CA GLN A 755 7.97 5.60 -20.11
C GLN A 755 9.50 5.51 -20.28
N GLY A 756 10.17 4.74 -19.43
CA GLY A 756 11.60 4.47 -19.52
C GLY A 756 12.00 3.79 -20.84
N ASP A 757 11.20 2.84 -21.32
CA ASP A 757 11.39 2.20 -22.61
C ASP A 757 11.20 3.18 -23.76
N TYR A 758 10.13 3.99 -23.69
CA TYR A 758 9.88 5.04 -24.67
C TYR A 758 11.04 6.03 -24.77
N ASP A 759 11.64 6.43 -23.64
CA ASP A 759 12.82 7.30 -23.56
C ASP A 759 14.01 6.80 -24.36
N ARG A 760 14.13 5.49 -24.54
CA ARG A 760 15.18 4.84 -25.32
C ARG A 760 14.80 4.56 -26.78
N THR A 761 13.65 5.02 -27.26
CA THR A 761 13.23 4.88 -28.66
C THR A 761 13.64 6.09 -29.50
N ASN A 762 13.62 5.93 -30.83
CA ASN A 762 13.82 7.04 -31.75
C ASN A 762 12.58 7.97 -31.88
N LYS A 763 11.52 7.72 -31.10
CA LYS A 763 10.26 8.47 -31.05
C LYS A 763 9.37 8.39 -32.31
N VAL A 764 9.78 7.67 -33.36
CA VAL A 764 9.01 7.44 -34.59
C VAL A 764 8.40 6.05 -34.55
N ASN A 765 7.08 5.90 -34.72
CA ASN A 765 6.40 4.60 -34.64
C ASN A 765 6.90 3.79 -33.43
N TYR A 766 6.87 4.42 -32.25
CA TYR A 766 7.58 3.96 -31.06
C TYR A 766 6.97 2.70 -30.44
N ILE A 767 5.69 2.39 -30.67
CA ILE A 767 5.01 1.22 -30.08
C ILE A 767 5.79 -0.10 -30.32
N PRO A 768 6.15 -0.46 -31.58
CA PRO A 768 7.06 -1.58 -31.88
C PRO A 768 8.40 -1.56 -31.14
N GLN A 769 8.95 -0.37 -30.89
CA GLN A 769 10.24 -0.23 -30.21
C GLN A 769 10.08 -0.44 -28.70
N VAL A 770 9.01 0.07 -28.10
CA VAL A 770 8.65 -0.19 -26.70
C VAL A 770 8.40 -1.68 -26.49
N ALA A 771 7.61 -2.34 -27.36
CA ALA A 771 7.37 -3.78 -27.33
C ALA A 771 8.67 -4.60 -27.32
N ARG A 772 9.57 -4.31 -28.28
CA ARG A 772 10.88 -5.00 -28.35
C ARG A 772 11.76 -4.73 -27.13
N ARG A 773 11.75 -3.51 -26.59
CA ARG A 773 12.55 -3.17 -25.40
C ARG A 773 12.06 -3.88 -24.14
N ASN A 774 10.75 -3.90 -23.94
CA ASN A 774 10.12 -4.67 -22.88
C ASN A 774 10.53 -6.16 -22.95
N HIS A 775 10.45 -6.77 -24.14
CA HIS A 775 10.86 -8.16 -24.37
C HIS A 775 12.35 -8.40 -24.09
N ARG A 776 13.23 -7.51 -24.58
CA ARG A 776 14.68 -7.59 -24.31
C ARG A 776 14.98 -7.54 -22.82
N GLY A 777 14.30 -6.67 -22.07
CA GLY A 777 14.44 -6.57 -20.61
C GLY A 777 14.08 -7.89 -19.92
N GLU A 778 12.97 -8.52 -20.31
CA GLU A 778 12.53 -9.83 -19.80
C GLU A 778 13.54 -10.94 -20.11
N LYS A 779 13.99 -11.05 -21.36
CA LYS A 779 15.05 -12.02 -21.75
C LYS A 779 16.34 -11.79 -20.94
N MET A 780 16.79 -10.54 -20.82
CA MET A 780 18.01 -10.20 -20.10
C MET A 780 17.95 -10.51 -18.60
N ARG A 781 16.80 -10.32 -17.95
CA ARG A 781 16.60 -10.70 -16.53
C ARG A 781 16.67 -12.22 -16.35
N THR A 782 16.07 -12.97 -17.27
CA THR A 782 16.14 -14.44 -17.28
C THR A 782 17.59 -14.93 -17.45
N ILE A 783 18.36 -14.33 -18.37
CA ILE A 783 19.78 -14.64 -18.56
C ILE A 783 20.59 -14.23 -17.32
N LYS A 784 20.27 -13.09 -16.69
CA LYS A 784 20.94 -12.62 -15.46
C LYS A 784 20.83 -13.63 -14.33
N GLN A 785 19.67 -14.25 -14.13
CA GLN A 785 19.48 -15.28 -13.11
C GLN A 785 20.42 -16.48 -13.34
N ARG A 786 20.60 -16.90 -14.60
CA ARG A 786 21.52 -18.00 -14.94
C ARG A 786 22.98 -17.61 -14.73
N VAL A 787 23.35 -16.39 -15.13
CA VAL A 787 24.69 -15.82 -14.91
C VAL A 787 25.01 -15.75 -13.42
N ASP A 788 24.08 -15.27 -12.60
CA ASP A 788 24.26 -15.15 -11.15
C ASP A 788 24.36 -16.52 -10.48
N ALA A 789 23.49 -17.46 -10.85
CA ALA A 789 23.58 -18.83 -10.35
C ALA A 789 24.93 -19.50 -10.70
N ALA A 790 25.46 -19.24 -11.90
CA ALA A 790 26.78 -19.75 -12.30
C ALA A 790 27.92 -19.09 -11.51
N ARG A 791 27.84 -17.78 -11.25
CA ARG A 791 28.80 -17.04 -10.41
C ARG A 791 28.79 -17.55 -8.98
N GLU A 792 27.63 -17.76 -8.39
CA GLU A 792 27.51 -18.30 -7.02
C GLU A 792 28.00 -19.75 -6.92
N ALA A 793 27.70 -20.60 -7.91
CA ALA A 793 28.24 -21.96 -7.96
C ALA A 793 29.77 -21.98 -8.04
N ARG A 794 30.39 -21.03 -8.77
CA ARG A 794 31.84 -20.86 -8.81
C ARG A 794 32.40 -20.40 -7.47
N LYS A 795 31.82 -19.36 -6.86
CA LYS A 795 32.23 -18.88 -5.52
C LYS A 795 32.18 -20.00 -4.49
N LYS A 796 31.13 -20.82 -4.51
CA LYS A 796 31.00 -21.98 -3.62
C LYS A 796 32.08 -23.03 -3.89
N LYS A 797 32.36 -23.32 -5.16
CA LYS A 797 33.44 -24.25 -5.53
C LYS A 797 34.81 -23.72 -5.09
N ASP A 798 35.06 -22.42 -5.24
CA ASP A 798 36.31 -21.78 -4.83
C ASP A 798 36.44 -21.75 -3.30
N SER A 799 35.35 -21.52 -2.56
CA SER A 799 35.35 -21.62 -1.10
C SER A 799 35.55 -23.05 -0.60
N ASP A 800 34.92 -24.02 -1.25
CA ASP A 800 35.05 -25.45 -0.91
C ASP A 800 36.47 -25.95 -1.24
N ALA A 801 37.07 -25.48 -2.34
CA ALA A 801 38.46 -25.77 -2.69
C ALA A 801 39.45 -25.13 -1.70
N ALA A 802 39.20 -23.90 -1.25
CA ALA A 802 40.00 -23.23 -0.23
C ALA A 802 39.89 -23.90 1.16
N ALA A 803 38.75 -24.53 1.47
CA ALA A 803 38.54 -25.28 2.72
C ALA A 803 39.18 -26.68 2.70
N MET A 804 39.58 -27.20 1.53
CA MET A 804 40.14 -28.55 1.36
C MET A 804 41.68 -28.61 1.31
N GLU A 805 42.40 -27.48 1.43
CA GLU A 805 43.86 -27.51 1.58
C GLU A 805 44.27 -27.89 3.02
N PRO A 806 44.99 -29.01 3.24
CA PRO A 806 45.51 -29.36 4.55
C PRO A 806 46.83 -28.63 4.78
N GLY A 807 46.84 -27.61 5.66
CA GLY A 807 48.10 -27.10 6.24
C GLY A 807 48.29 -25.59 6.35
N ALA A 808 47.24 -24.77 6.26
CA ALA A 808 47.34 -23.36 6.65
C ALA A 808 46.32 -23.06 7.76
N GLU A 809 46.81 -22.59 8.92
CA GLU A 809 45.96 -21.95 9.91
C GLU A 809 45.09 -20.89 9.21
N PRO A 810 43.79 -20.79 9.54
CA PRO A 810 42.96 -19.73 9.00
C PRO A 810 43.65 -18.40 9.29
N PRO A 811 43.89 -17.53 8.31
CA PRO A 811 44.40 -16.21 8.61
C PRO A 811 43.38 -15.57 9.54
N GLN A 812 43.79 -15.26 10.77
CA GLN A 812 42.98 -14.39 11.62
C GLN A 812 42.63 -13.17 10.78
N PRO A 813 41.34 -12.78 10.71
CA PRO A 813 40.97 -11.59 9.96
C PRO A 813 41.80 -10.44 10.53
N ARG A 814 42.75 -9.95 9.73
CA ARG A 814 43.40 -8.68 10.06
C ARG A 814 42.26 -7.69 10.18
N PRO A 815 42.14 -6.93 11.28
CA PRO A 815 41.17 -5.85 11.35
C PRO A 815 41.57 -4.85 10.26
N GLY A 816 40.95 -4.98 9.09
CA GLY A 816 40.89 -3.87 8.14
C GLY A 816 40.21 -2.70 8.88
N PRO A 817 40.48 -1.44 8.50
CA PRO A 817 39.78 -0.31 9.07
C PRO A 817 38.28 -0.58 8.94
N ASP A 818 37.63 -0.71 10.09
CA ASP A 818 36.24 -1.12 10.23
C ASP A 818 35.37 -0.02 9.63
N LYS A 819 35.08 -0.10 8.33
CA LYS A 819 34.31 0.92 7.59
C LYS A 819 32.97 1.24 8.28
N ASN A 820 32.42 0.28 9.03
CA ASN A 820 31.20 0.44 9.80
C ASN A 820 31.34 1.44 10.96
N LEU A 821 32.51 1.51 11.62
CA LEU A 821 32.74 2.47 12.70
C LEU A 821 32.85 3.91 12.18
N ASP A 822 33.44 4.11 11.00
CA ASP A 822 33.57 5.45 10.38
C ASP A 822 32.23 5.98 9.82
N ASP A 823 31.34 5.10 9.37
CA ASP A 823 29.96 5.45 8.96
C ASP A 823 29.04 5.74 10.18
N GLU A 824 29.20 5.00 11.28
CA GLU A 824 28.55 5.29 12.57
C GLU A 824 28.98 6.65 13.15
N VAL A 825 30.24 7.04 12.94
CA VAL A 825 30.83 8.32 13.38
C VAL A 825 30.26 9.52 12.62
N ASN A 826 29.85 9.34 11.36
CA ASN A 826 29.24 10.40 10.53
C ASN A 826 27.71 10.54 10.71
N GLY A 827 27.14 9.97 11.79
CA GLY A 827 25.72 10.08 12.12
C GLY A 827 24.80 9.22 11.25
N LYS A 828 25.33 8.33 10.41
CA LYS A 828 24.54 7.38 9.60
C LYS A 828 24.56 6.00 10.27
N LEU A 829 23.72 5.83 11.28
CA LEU A 829 23.52 4.51 11.89
C LEU A 829 22.92 3.55 10.83
N PRO A 830 23.58 2.42 10.51
CA PRO A 830 23.10 1.47 9.51
C PRO A 830 21.75 0.86 9.93
N TYR A 831 21.05 0.28 8.96
CA TYR A 831 19.80 -0.41 9.24
C TYR A 831 20.04 -1.58 10.19
N THR A 832 19.19 -1.67 11.19
CA THR A 832 19.19 -2.77 12.16
C THR A 832 18.78 -4.06 11.48
N THR A 833 19.37 -5.17 11.88
CA THR A 833 18.87 -6.50 11.47
C THR A 833 17.43 -6.69 11.98
N ALA A 834 16.61 -7.41 11.21
CA ALA A 834 15.19 -7.58 11.52
C ALA A 834 14.93 -8.24 12.89
N SER A 835 15.86 -9.08 13.33
CA SER A 835 15.80 -9.85 14.58
C SER A 835 16.01 -9.01 15.84
N GLN A 836 16.76 -7.92 15.77
CA GLN A 836 16.96 -7.04 16.93
C GLN A 836 15.70 -6.21 17.19
N ARG A 837 15.44 -5.87 18.46
CA ARG A 837 14.30 -5.04 18.86
C ARG A 837 14.54 -3.55 18.58
N TYR A 838 15.73 -3.07 18.86
CA TYR A 838 16.15 -1.69 18.62
C TYR A 838 17.65 -1.64 18.34
N HIS A 839 18.12 -0.50 17.83
CA HIS A 839 19.55 -0.24 17.61
C HIS A 839 19.92 1.20 17.96
N ILE A 840 21.03 1.32 18.67
CA ILE A 840 21.71 2.55 19.06
C ILE A 840 23.20 2.33 18.79
N ALA A 841 23.93 3.37 18.38
CA ALA A 841 25.36 3.27 18.03
C ALA A 841 26.20 2.65 19.18
N LYS A 842 27.33 2.04 18.81
CA LYS A 842 28.29 1.49 19.79
C LYS A 842 29.39 2.47 20.19
N SER A 843 29.51 3.58 19.46
CA SER A 843 30.47 4.63 19.74
C SER A 843 30.34 5.18 21.18
N GLN A 844 31.49 5.38 21.82
CA GLN A 844 31.64 6.05 23.11
C GLN A 844 32.34 7.42 22.96
N ARG A 845 32.46 7.94 21.74
CA ARG A 845 33.20 9.19 21.46
C ARG A 845 32.51 10.42 22.09
N SER A 846 31.20 10.53 21.95
CA SER A 846 30.42 11.63 22.52
C SER A 846 29.93 11.25 23.91
N HIS A 847 30.36 11.96 24.95
CA HIS A 847 29.98 11.67 26.33
C HIS A 847 30.08 12.92 27.20
N ASP A 848 29.23 13.00 28.24
CA ASP A 848 29.33 13.99 29.31
C ASP A 848 29.40 13.26 30.66
N ASN A 849 29.96 13.91 31.68
CA ASN A 849 29.82 13.47 33.07
C ASN A 849 28.42 13.85 33.57
N ILE A 850 27.71 12.89 34.18
CA ILE A 850 26.33 13.07 34.66
C ILE A 850 26.28 14.11 35.80
N LEU A 851 27.32 14.19 36.64
CA LEU A 851 27.38 15.11 37.76
C LEU A 851 27.53 16.57 37.33
N ASP A 852 28.12 16.83 36.16
CA ASP A 852 28.23 18.19 35.62
C ASP A 852 26.84 18.80 35.37
N TRP A 853 25.85 17.97 35.09
CA TRP A 853 24.47 18.42 34.87
C TRP A 853 23.77 18.78 36.17
N MET A 854 24.14 18.16 37.28
CA MET A 854 23.58 18.51 38.59
C MET A 854 24.07 19.88 39.08
N SER A 855 25.17 20.39 38.50
CA SER A 855 25.65 21.75 38.78
C SER A 855 24.88 22.84 38.02
N CYS A 856 24.00 22.44 37.10
CA CYS A 856 23.28 23.28 36.15
C CYS A 856 21.89 23.70 36.66
N GLY A 857 21.85 24.47 37.76
CA GLY A 857 20.70 25.29 38.18
C GLY A 857 19.34 24.59 38.43
N ASP A 858 18.32 25.40 38.75
CA ASP A 858 16.95 25.00 39.11
C ASP A 858 16.11 24.49 37.90
N ASP A 859 16.71 23.72 36.98
CA ASP A 859 15.96 23.12 35.87
C ASP A 859 15.07 21.95 36.37
N PRO A 860 13.74 22.01 36.18
CA PRO A 860 12.84 20.94 36.60
C PRO A 860 13.16 19.57 35.98
N ALA A 861 13.81 19.52 34.81
CA ALA A 861 14.20 18.27 34.15
C ALA A 861 15.40 17.58 34.83
N LEU A 862 16.21 18.33 35.58
CA LEU A 862 17.41 17.83 36.26
C LEU A 862 17.18 17.57 37.75
N THR A 863 16.00 17.94 38.27
CA THR A 863 15.60 17.66 39.64
C THR A 863 15.59 16.15 39.90
N ASN A 864 16.36 15.70 40.90
CA ASN A 864 16.54 14.29 41.24
C ASN A 864 16.99 13.38 40.08
N PHE A 865 17.61 13.94 39.03
CA PHE A 865 17.97 13.20 37.81
C PHE A 865 18.83 11.97 38.08
N HIS A 866 19.90 12.11 38.86
CA HIS A 866 20.83 11.01 39.17
C HIS A 866 20.16 9.90 39.97
N MET A 867 19.34 10.28 40.97
CA MET A 867 18.56 9.34 41.77
C MET A 867 17.57 8.56 40.89
N ASN A 868 16.75 9.27 40.10
CA ASN A 868 15.76 8.65 39.22
C ASN A 868 16.40 7.77 38.12
N LEU A 869 17.61 8.13 37.66
CA LEU A 869 18.36 7.32 36.71
C LEU A 869 18.83 6.02 37.36
N LYS A 870 19.36 6.08 38.59
CA LYS A 870 19.77 4.89 39.34
C LYS A 870 18.58 3.98 39.64
N ASP A 871 17.45 4.56 40.05
CA ASP A 871 16.21 3.81 40.29
C ASP A 871 15.75 3.07 39.02
N HIS A 872 15.73 3.75 37.87
CA HIS A 872 15.40 3.13 36.58
C HIS A 872 16.34 1.96 36.22
N LEU A 873 17.65 2.10 36.47
CA LEU A 873 18.63 1.07 36.18
C LEU A 873 18.50 -0.13 37.14
N LEU A 874 18.28 0.14 38.43
CA LEU A 874 18.07 -0.89 39.46
C LEU A 874 16.78 -1.69 39.20
N THR A 875 15.66 -1.02 38.89
CA THR A 875 14.40 -1.68 38.53
C THR A 875 14.60 -2.66 37.35
N ARG A 876 15.40 -2.28 36.36
CA ARG A 876 15.73 -3.16 35.21
C ARG A 876 16.68 -4.30 35.58
N LEU A 877 17.60 -4.12 36.52
CA LEU A 877 18.47 -5.19 37.01
C LEU A 877 17.68 -6.17 37.90
N GLN A 878 16.73 -5.67 38.70
CA GLN A 878 15.81 -6.46 39.49
C GLN A 878 14.92 -7.33 38.61
N ALA A 879 14.35 -6.76 37.55
CA ALA A 879 13.55 -7.47 36.55
C ALA A 879 14.26 -8.68 35.93
N ARG A 880 15.59 -8.57 35.80
CA ARG A 880 16.45 -9.62 35.23
C ARG A 880 16.94 -10.62 36.28
N GLY A 881 16.56 -10.46 37.54
CA GLY A 881 17.02 -11.29 38.67
C GLY A 881 18.50 -11.08 39.03
N ILE A 882 19.12 -10.00 38.56
CA ILE A 882 20.55 -9.70 38.80
C ILE A 882 20.73 -8.95 40.13
N PHE A 883 19.71 -8.20 40.54
CA PHE A 883 19.70 -7.39 41.75
C PHE A 883 18.49 -7.76 42.61
N MET A 884 18.69 -7.86 43.92
CA MET A 884 17.62 -8.02 44.92
C MET A 884 17.70 -6.82 45.88
N PRO A 885 16.59 -6.07 46.04
CA PRO A 885 16.54 -4.96 46.98
C PRO A 885 16.68 -5.49 48.41
N THR A 886 17.23 -4.66 49.28
CA THR A 886 17.30 -4.95 50.72
C THR A 886 15.92 -4.76 51.35
N ASP A 887 15.44 -5.74 52.14
CA ASP A 887 14.12 -5.72 52.78
C ASP A 887 14.07 -4.63 53.87
N GLU A 888 13.74 -3.39 53.50
CA GLU A 888 13.20 -2.32 54.38
C GLU A 888 12.92 -1.06 53.53
N HIS A 889 11.78 -1.04 52.83
CA HIS A 889 11.27 0.21 52.25
C HIS A 889 10.61 1.02 53.36
N ASP A 890 11.36 1.95 53.94
CA ASP A 890 10.82 2.92 54.90
C ASP A 890 9.95 3.92 54.12
N GLU A 891 8.65 4.02 54.46
CA GLU A 891 7.66 4.90 53.77
C GLU A 891 8.05 6.39 53.80
N THR A 892 9.10 6.75 54.54
CA THR A 892 9.65 8.10 54.66
C THR A 892 10.78 8.42 53.66
N GLN A 893 11.28 7.45 52.87
CA GLN A 893 12.37 7.68 51.90
C GLN A 893 11.89 8.16 50.52
N ILE A 894 12.69 9.01 49.87
CA ILE A 894 12.43 9.54 48.53
C ILE A 894 13.03 8.58 47.46
N GLY A 895 12.21 8.13 46.52
CA GLY A 895 12.58 7.30 45.35
C GLY A 895 12.10 5.84 45.43
N GLU A 896 12.30 5.07 44.34
CA GLU A 896 11.77 3.68 44.21
C GLU A 896 12.64 2.61 44.87
N HIS A 897 13.90 2.94 45.20
CA HIS A 897 14.87 2.05 45.83
C HIS A 897 15.49 2.73 47.05
N ALA A 898 15.90 1.94 48.06
CA ALA A 898 16.56 2.50 49.24
C ALA A 898 17.89 3.19 48.86
N PHE A 899 18.34 4.14 49.69
CA PHE A 899 19.63 4.82 49.45
C PHE A 899 20.80 3.83 49.32
N GLU A 900 20.82 2.79 50.15
CA GLU A 900 21.85 1.75 50.17
C GLU A 900 21.89 0.97 48.85
N ASP A 901 20.73 0.65 48.29
CA ASP A 901 20.60 -0.01 47.01
C ASP A 901 21.11 0.84 45.84
N ARG A 902 20.81 2.15 45.87
CA ARG A 902 21.39 3.11 44.91
C ARG A 902 22.90 3.27 45.06
N ALA A 903 23.44 3.13 46.27
CA ALA A 903 24.88 3.18 46.50
C ALA A 903 25.59 1.93 45.95
N ARG A 904 24.92 0.77 45.92
CA ARG A 904 25.43 -0.48 45.34
C ARG A 904 25.56 -0.40 43.81
N LEU A 905 24.78 0.43 43.12
CA LEU A 905 24.90 0.61 41.68
C LEU A 905 26.04 1.59 41.32
N VAL A 906 27.05 1.08 40.62
CA VAL A 906 28.21 1.86 40.14
C VAL A 906 28.05 2.15 38.64
N ILE A 907 27.99 3.43 38.27
CA ILE A 907 28.07 3.89 36.88
C ILE A 907 29.54 4.19 36.57
N HIS A 908 30.09 3.58 35.51
CA HIS A 908 31.49 3.75 35.13
C HIS A 908 31.82 5.23 34.91
N LYS A 909 32.68 5.79 35.78
CA LYS A 909 33.12 7.20 35.76
C LYS A 909 31.98 8.23 35.77
N GLU A 910 30.79 7.85 36.23
CA GLU A 910 29.57 8.68 36.15
C GLU A 910 29.36 9.26 34.73
N THR A 911 29.69 8.49 33.70
CA THR A 911 29.71 8.96 32.31
C THR A 911 28.50 8.44 31.54
N ALA A 912 27.81 9.36 30.84
CA ALA A 912 26.75 9.04 29.89
C ALA A 912 27.21 9.30 28.46
N TYR A 913 27.04 8.31 27.58
CA TYR A 913 27.50 8.34 26.19
C TYR A 913 26.33 8.63 25.22
N TRP A 914 26.42 9.72 24.46
CA TRP A 914 25.32 10.29 23.68
C TRP A 914 25.13 9.68 22.30
N HIS A 915 23.87 9.59 21.89
CA HIS A 915 23.47 9.11 20.58
C HIS A 915 22.43 10.03 19.92
N GLU A 916 22.54 10.22 18.61
CA GLU A 916 21.61 11.07 17.86
C GLU A 916 20.34 10.33 17.40
N VAL A 917 20.44 9.01 17.19
CA VAL A 917 19.41 8.19 16.54
C VAL A 917 19.15 6.91 17.34
N LEU A 918 17.87 6.62 17.58
CA LEU A 918 17.37 5.32 18.05
C LEU A 918 16.51 4.70 16.93
N ARG A 919 16.86 3.50 16.48
CA ARG A 919 16.05 2.71 15.53
C ARG A 919 15.19 1.72 16.29
N LEU A 920 13.90 1.66 15.99
CA LEU A 920 12.94 0.76 16.64
C LEU A 920 12.33 -0.18 15.61
N ASN A 921 12.57 -1.49 15.77
CA ASN A 921 11.92 -2.50 14.94
C ASN A 921 10.60 -2.91 15.59
N TYR A 922 9.53 -2.92 14.80
CA TYR A 922 8.21 -3.35 15.24
C TYR A 922 7.55 -4.21 14.16
N THR A 923 6.62 -5.05 14.61
CA THR A 923 5.78 -5.84 13.70
C THR A 923 4.47 -5.09 13.53
N SER A 924 4.11 -4.76 12.28
CA SER A 924 2.85 -4.10 11.96
C SER A 924 1.69 -5.09 12.01
N TYR A 925 0.46 -4.57 12.02
CA TYR A 925 -0.77 -5.36 12.08
C TYR A 925 -0.93 -6.35 10.91
N ASP A 926 -0.32 -6.07 9.75
CA ASP A 926 -0.29 -6.95 8.58
C ASP A 926 0.90 -7.93 8.61
N LEU A 927 1.52 -8.08 9.80
CA LEU A 927 2.59 -9.03 10.12
C LEU A 927 3.89 -8.77 9.36
N ARG A 928 4.06 -7.54 8.88
CA ARG A 928 5.30 -7.07 8.28
C ARG A 928 6.23 -6.52 9.36
N ARG A 929 7.53 -6.74 9.20
CA ARG A 929 8.54 -6.08 10.03
C ARG A 929 8.81 -4.70 9.45
N ASN A 930 8.74 -3.67 10.28
CA ASN A 930 9.04 -2.29 9.91
C ASN A 930 9.99 -1.64 10.93
N GLN A 931 10.53 -0.47 10.59
CA GLN A 931 11.51 0.23 11.41
C GLN A 931 11.26 1.75 11.46
N ASP A 932 11.12 2.27 12.68
CA ASP A 932 11.04 3.70 12.96
C ASP A 932 12.42 4.28 13.31
N SER A 933 12.57 5.58 13.10
CA SER A 933 13.77 6.35 13.46
C SER A 933 13.41 7.49 14.40
N VAL A 934 13.80 7.36 15.66
CA VAL A 934 13.56 8.37 16.68
C VAL A 934 14.78 9.28 16.77
N THR A 935 14.55 10.58 16.66
CA THR A 935 15.58 11.61 16.81
C THR A 935 15.03 12.73 17.69
N PRO A 936 15.69 13.12 18.78
CA PRO A 936 15.17 14.15 19.69
C PRO A 936 14.88 15.49 18.99
N LYS A 937 15.58 15.79 17.90
CA LYS A 937 15.45 17.05 17.15
C LYS A 937 14.18 17.14 16.29
N ASN A 938 13.83 16.07 15.56
CA ASN A 938 12.81 16.15 14.50
C ASN A 938 11.71 15.07 14.58
N HIS A 939 11.90 14.00 15.36
CA HIS A 939 10.99 12.86 15.49
C HIS A 939 11.12 12.22 16.88
N GLY A 940 10.93 13.01 17.94
CA GLY A 940 11.19 12.58 19.31
C GLY A 940 10.01 11.87 19.98
N ASP A 941 8.82 11.83 19.38
CA ASP A 941 7.61 11.35 20.04
C ASP A 941 7.47 9.82 19.94
N ILE A 942 7.25 9.17 21.09
CA ILE A 942 7.19 7.70 21.24
C ILE A 942 5.91 7.23 21.93
N MET A 943 5.52 5.98 21.66
CA MET A 943 4.33 5.33 22.21
C MET A 943 4.73 4.11 23.04
N LEU A 944 4.13 3.98 24.23
CA LEU A 944 4.29 2.86 25.17
C LEU A 944 2.90 2.30 25.57
N LEU A 945 2.87 1.11 26.16
CA LEU A 945 1.64 0.58 26.77
C LEU A 945 1.35 1.37 28.05
N ALA A 946 0.09 1.73 28.26
CA ALA A 946 -0.36 2.27 29.54
C ALA A 946 -0.48 1.15 30.58
N ASP A 947 -0.26 1.50 31.85
CA ASP A 947 -0.41 0.59 32.99
C ASP A 947 -1.91 0.41 33.29
N THR A 948 -2.42 -0.83 33.19
CA THR A 948 -3.86 -1.14 33.30
C THR A 948 -4.28 -1.64 34.68
N ASP A 949 -3.36 -1.73 35.64
CA ASP A 949 -3.61 -2.33 36.96
C ASP A 949 -4.43 -1.44 37.92
N SER A 950 -5.00 -0.35 37.41
CA SER A 950 -5.96 0.47 38.15
C SER A 950 -7.35 -0.19 38.11
N GLU A 951 -7.78 -0.80 39.22
CA GLU A 951 -9.12 -1.35 39.45
C GLU A 951 -10.23 -0.27 39.39
N GLY A 952 -10.45 0.32 38.22
CA GLY A 952 -11.56 1.19 37.90
C GLY A 952 -12.39 0.55 36.79
N SER A 953 -13.61 0.10 37.13
CA SER A 953 -14.54 -0.66 36.28
C SER A 953 -15.10 0.07 35.06
N ASP A 954 -14.45 1.12 34.55
CA ASP A 954 -14.91 1.88 33.40
C ASP A 954 -14.03 1.59 32.19
N GLY A 955 -14.60 0.96 31.16
CA GLY A 955 -13.95 0.65 29.87
C GLY A 955 -13.60 1.90 29.03
N HIS A 956 -13.02 2.93 29.65
CA HIS A 956 -12.74 4.27 29.12
C HIS A 956 -11.28 4.69 29.28
N THR A 957 -10.42 3.87 29.87
CA THR A 957 -8.98 4.16 29.99
C THR A 957 -8.27 3.98 28.65
N HIS A 958 -7.51 5.00 28.24
CA HIS A 958 -6.79 5.01 26.96
C HIS A 958 -5.56 4.07 27.04
N PRO A 959 -5.36 3.14 26.08
CA PRO A 959 -4.44 2.01 26.25
C PRO A 959 -2.94 2.32 26.08
N TYR A 960 -2.58 3.56 25.74
CA TYR A 960 -1.19 3.93 25.44
C TYR A 960 -0.72 5.14 26.22
N ALA A 961 0.53 5.09 26.69
CA ALA A 961 1.24 6.27 27.18
C ALA A 961 2.08 6.89 26.05
N TYR A 962 2.30 8.21 26.11
CA TYR A 962 3.11 8.93 25.12
C TYR A 962 4.18 9.75 25.81
N ALA A 963 5.35 9.83 25.19
CA ALA A 963 6.44 10.66 25.68
C ALA A 963 7.21 11.31 24.53
N ARG A 964 7.85 12.44 24.80
CA ARG A 964 8.81 13.08 23.91
C ARG A 964 10.24 12.79 24.40
N VAL A 965 11.03 12.12 23.59
CA VAL A 965 12.44 11.85 23.84
C VAL A 965 13.23 13.16 23.78
N ILE A 966 13.86 13.51 24.90
CA ILE A 966 14.76 14.65 25.02
C ILE A 966 16.18 14.24 24.62
N ARG A 967 16.64 13.07 25.09
CA ARG A 967 18.01 12.60 24.84
C ARG A 967 18.10 11.08 24.85
N ILE A 968 19.03 10.55 24.07
CA ILE A 968 19.32 9.11 23.96
C ILE A 968 20.76 8.91 24.41
N PHE A 969 20.99 7.97 25.32
CA PHE A 969 22.34 7.64 25.78
C PHE A 969 22.44 6.21 26.26
N HIS A 970 23.67 5.76 26.48
CA HIS A 970 23.93 4.56 27.25
C HIS A 970 24.87 4.86 28.41
N VAL A 971 24.77 4.04 29.44
CA VAL A 971 25.68 4.01 30.60
C VAL A 971 26.24 2.61 30.75
N ASN A 972 27.43 2.49 31.31
CA ASN A 972 28.04 1.21 31.63
C ASN A 972 27.97 1.04 33.15
N VAL A 973 27.30 0.00 33.64
CA VAL A 973 26.96 -0.18 35.05
C VAL A 973 27.46 -1.51 35.60
N ARG A 974 27.68 -1.57 36.91
CA ARG A 974 27.90 -2.82 37.65
C ARG A 974 27.43 -2.68 39.08
N LEU A 975 27.19 -3.80 39.75
CA LEU A 975 26.96 -3.81 41.19
C LEU A 975 28.29 -3.79 41.94
N TYR A 976 28.36 -3.02 43.03
CA TYR A 976 29.54 -2.85 43.87
C TYR A 976 30.00 -4.19 44.47
N ASP A 977 29.05 -5.04 44.85
CA ASP A 977 29.28 -6.36 45.46
C ASP A 977 29.90 -7.38 44.49
N SER A 978 29.94 -7.06 43.19
CA SER A 978 30.50 -7.88 42.11
C SER A 978 31.66 -7.16 41.40
N PRO A 979 32.75 -6.77 42.09
CA PRO A 979 33.79 -5.92 41.52
C PRO A 979 34.61 -6.57 40.40
N MET A 980 34.56 -7.90 40.29
CA MET A 980 35.22 -8.69 39.22
C MET A 980 34.38 -8.82 37.95
N GLN A 981 33.11 -8.40 37.96
CA GLN A 981 32.25 -8.42 36.79
C GLN A 981 32.56 -7.23 35.88
N GLU A 982 32.58 -7.47 34.56
CA GLU A 982 32.70 -6.40 33.57
C GLU A 982 31.49 -5.46 33.63
N PHE A 983 31.70 -4.19 33.30
CA PHE A 983 30.59 -3.25 33.24
C PHE A 983 29.63 -3.63 32.12
N GLU A 984 28.35 -3.71 32.45
CA GLU A 984 27.28 -3.97 31.51
C GLU A 984 26.75 -2.68 30.91
N ARG A 985 26.62 -2.64 29.58
CA ARG A 985 25.97 -1.52 28.89
C ARG A 985 24.45 -1.56 29.08
N MET A 986 23.87 -0.44 29.50
CA MET A 986 22.43 -0.21 29.54
C MET A 986 22.06 1.03 28.72
N ASP A 987 21.22 0.84 27.71
CA ASP A 987 20.68 1.94 26.90
C ASP A 987 19.46 2.58 27.56
N VAL A 988 19.37 3.91 27.48
CA VAL A 988 18.35 4.73 28.15
C VAL A 988 17.85 5.84 27.23
N ALA A 989 16.53 6.03 27.20
CA ALA A 989 15.90 7.21 26.62
C ALA A 989 15.41 8.13 27.76
N PHE A 990 15.91 9.36 27.83
CA PHE A 990 15.39 10.38 28.73
C PHE A 990 14.24 11.13 28.06
N VAL A 991 13.08 11.14 28.72
CA VAL A 991 11.82 11.54 28.11
C VAL A 991 11.05 12.55 28.95
N ARG A 992 10.13 13.23 28.28
CA ARG A 992 9.10 14.05 28.87
C ARG A 992 7.72 13.46 28.62
N TRP A 993 6.92 13.31 29.67
CA TRP A 993 5.63 12.65 29.58
C TRP A 993 4.51 13.57 29.06
N PHE A 994 3.64 12.98 28.24
CA PHE A 994 2.33 13.54 27.93
C PHE A 994 1.27 12.86 28.81
N ARG A 995 0.21 13.59 29.15
CA ARG A 995 -1.03 13.03 29.71
C ARG A 995 -2.20 13.25 28.76
N VAL A 996 -3.16 12.34 28.81
CA VAL A 996 -4.41 12.45 28.05
C VAL A 996 -5.30 13.48 28.71
N ASP A 997 -5.79 14.44 27.93
CA ASP A 997 -6.69 15.47 28.44
C ASP A 997 -8.13 14.97 28.43
N HIS A 998 -8.60 14.56 29.61
CA HIS A 998 -9.95 14.06 29.84
C HIS A 998 -11.05 15.14 29.77
N SER A 999 -10.70 16.44 29.78
CA SER A 999 -11.68 17.53 29.67
C SER A 999 -12.26 17.69 28.26
N ALA A 1000 -11.56 17.19 27.24
CA ALA A 1000 -12.04 17.12 25.86
C ALA A 1000 -11.88 15.70 25.31
N PRO A 1001 -12.78 14.77 25.68
CA PRO A 1001 -12.63 13.36 25.33
C PRO A 1001 -12.65 13.16 23.81
N GLY A 1002 -11.59 12.55 23.30
CA GLY A 1002 -11.47 12.10 21.91
C GLY A 1002 -12.11 10.72 21.69
N GLY A 1003 -11.88 10.17 20.50
CA GLY A 1003 -12.24 8.79 20.13
C GLY A 1003 -13.38 8.69 19.12
N PHE A 1004 -13.60 7.46 18.65
CA PHE A 1004 -14.52 7.13 17.56
C PHE A 1004 -15.96 7.60 17.82
N LYS A 1005 -16.49 7.40 19.04
CA LYS A 1005 -17.85 7.84 19.42
C LYS A 1005 -18.02 9.37 19.34
N ARG A 1006 -16.97 10.12 19.65
CA ARG A 1006 -16.97 11.60 19.65
C ARG A 1006 -16.56 12.19 18.31
N LYS A 1007 -16.03 11.38 17.38
CA LYS A 1007 -15.47 11.80 16.10
C LYS A 1007 -14.37 12.85 16.23
N ARG A 1008 -13.55 12.74 17.26
CA ARG A 1008 -12.45 13.68 17.56
C ARG A 1008 -11.16 12.92 17.85
N LEU A 1009 -10.03 13.53 17.54
CA LEU A 1009 -8.73 13.01 17.93
C LEU A 1009 -8.55 13.16 19.45
N HIS A 1010 -7.81 12.24 20.07
CA HIS A 1010 -7.45 12.36 21.48
C HIS A 1010 -6.50 13.55 21.67
N ARG A 1011 -6.78 14.35 22.72
CA ARG A 1011 -5.98 15.52 23.07
C ARG A 1011 -4.96 15.13 24.15
N LEU A 1012 -3.74 15.59 23.96
CA LEU A 1012 -2.61 15.43 24.87
C LEU A 1012 -2.14 16.78 25.37
N GLU A 1013 -1.65 16.80 26.59
CA GLU A 1013 -0.92 17.93 27.16
C GLU A 1013 0.35 17.44 27.85
N PHE A 1014 1.34 18.31 27.97
CA PHE A 1014 2.52 17.97 28.76
C PHE A 1014 2.14 17.95 30.24
N VAL A 1015 2.66 16.96 30.96
CA VAL A 1015 2.57 16.95 32.42
C VAL A 1015 3.32 18.17 32.96
N SER A 1016 2.67 18.89 33.88
CA SER A 1016 3.20 20.14 34.44
C SER A 1016 4.25 19.84 35.51
N PRO A 1017 5.42 20.53 35.53
CA PRO A 1017 6.37 20.37 36.63
C PRO A 1017 5.72 20.72 37.97
N GLY A 1018 5.82 19.83 38.96
CA GLY A 1018 5.24 20.02 40.30
C GLY A 1018 3.81 19.48 40.50
N SER A 1019 3.23 18.78 39.51
CA SER A 1019 2.06 17.93 39.75
C SER A 1019 2.43 16.64 40.50
N ASP A 1020 1.44 15.94 41.06
CA ASP A 1020 1.61 14.60 41.65
C ASP A 1020 2.13 13.56 40.62
N GLU A 1021 1.98 13.83 39.32
CA GLU A 1021 2.50 13.01 38.22
C GLU A 1021 3.95 13.39 37.82
N LEU A 1022 4.75 12.38 37.46
CA LEU A 1022 6.13 12.55 36.97
C LEU A 1022 6.18 13.24 35.60
N ALA A 1023 6.68 14.48 35.55
CA ALA A 1023 6.81 15.24 34.30
C ALA A 1023 7.95 14.75 33.39
N PHE A 1024 9.04 14.24 33.98
CA PHE A 1024 10.23 13.72 33.29
C PHE A 1024 10.53 12.31 33.79
N GLY A 1025 11.13 11.48 32.94
CA GLY A 1025 11.46 10.11 33.33
C GLY A 1025 12.41 9.41 32.36
N PHE A 1026 12.71 8.15 32.68
CA PHE A 1026 13.59 7.30 31.89
C PHE A 1026 12.82 6.10 31.34
N VAL A 1027 13.07 5.81 30.06
CA VAL A 1027 12.43 4.72 29.32
C VAL A 1027 13.49 3.77 28.83
N ASN A 1028 13.23 2.47 29.01
CA ASN A 1028 13.98 1.41 28.35
C ASN A 1028 13.60 1.38 26.86
N PRO A 1029 14.53 1.59 25.91
CA PRO A 1029 14.22 1.57 24.48
C PRO A 1029 13.51 0.30 23.99
N ALA A 1030 13.68 -0.84 24.68
CA ALA A 1030 12.99 -2.09 24.36
C ALA A 1030 11.46 -2.05 24.56
N ASP A 1031 10.98 -1.21 25.49
CA ASP A 1031 9.57 -1.09 25.87
C ASP A 1031 8.79 -0.19 24.90
N VAL A 1032 9.49 0.62 24.11
CA VAL A 1032 8.88 1.57 23.17
C VAL A 1032 8.23 0.86 22.00
N ILE A 1033 6.91 0.75 21.97
CA ILE A 1033 6.16 0.04 20.91
C ILE A 1033 6.61 0.53 19.53
N ARG A 1034 6.49 1.84 19.29
CA ARG A 1034 6.87 2.52 18.04
C ARG A 1034 6.91 4.05 18.24
N SER A 1035 7.29 4.78 17.20
CA SER A 1035 7.16 6.25 17.18
C SER A 1035 5.70 6.68 17.02
N SER A 1036 5.36 7.90 17.44
CA SER A 1036 4.00 8.46 17.34
C SER A 1036 3.98 9.82 16.63
N HIS A 1037 2.90 10.12 15.91
CA HIS A 1037 2.71 11.42 15.27
C HIS A 1037 1.81 12.30 16.13
N ILE A 1038 2.43 13.22 16.86
CA ILE A 1038 1.73 14.17 17.75
C ILE A 1038 1.73 15.55 17.08
N ILE A 1039 0.54 16.05 16.74
CA ILE A 1039 0.36 17.32 16.01
C ILE A 1039 -0.13 18.40 16.98
N PRO A 1040 0.38 19.65 16.92
CA PRO A 1040 -0.15 20.74 17.73
C PRO A 1040 -1.66 20.97 17.52
N ALA A 1041 -2.40 21.19 18.61
CA ALA A 1041 -3.81 21.57 18.56
C ALA A 1041 -3.92 23.09 18.33
N PHE A 1042 -3.77 23.52 17.07
CA PHE A 1042 -3.57 24.93 16.71
C PHE A 1042 -4.69 25.89 17.13
N ALA A 1043 -5.90 25.38 17.40
CA ALA A 1043 -7.04 26.19 17.85
C ALA A 1043 -6.87 26.75 19.27
N PHE A 1044 -6.02 26.14 20.10
CA PHE A 1044 -5.85 26.48 21.53
C PHE A 1044 -4.63 27.35 21.81
N GLY A 1045 -3.86 27.74 20.79
CA GLY A 1045 -2.71 28.63 20.93
C GLY A 1045 -1.45 27.93 21.45
N ARG A 1046 -0.50 28.75 21.90
CA ARG A 1046 0.81 28.34 22.45
C ARG A 1046 1.03 29.04 23.79
N THR A 1047 1.77 28.41 24.69
CA THR A 1047 2.25 29.01 25.94
C THR A 1047 3.59 29.71 25.72
N ASP A 1048 3.80 30.82 26.41
CA ASP A 1048 5.05 31.60 26.42
C ASP A 1048 6.08 31.07 27.43
N THR A 1049 5.66 30.20 28.36
CA THR A 1049 6.55 29.49 29.28
C THR A 1049 7.38 28.48 28.49
N SER A 1050 8.71 28.57 28.55
CA SER A 1050 9.59 27.53 28.03
C SER A 1050 9.30 26.25 28.79
N VAL A 1051 8.84 25.24 28.07
CA VAL A 1051 8.46 23.97 28.68
C VAL A 1051 9.56 22.91 28.48
N PHE A 1052 10.57 23.19 27.65
CA PHE A 1052 11.71 22.29 27.43
C PHE A 1052 12.93 22.80 28.21
N PRO A 1053 13.72 21.89 28.81
CA PRO A 1053 14.94 22.26 29.51
C PRO A 1053 15.94 22.89 28.53
N ASP A 1054 16.54 24.02 28.88
CA ASP A 1054 17.58 24.69 28.08
C ASP A 1054 18.94 24.02 28.33
N LEU A 1055 19.01 22.73 27.99
CA LEU A 1055 20.25 21.94 28.08
C LEU A 1055 21.36 22.52 27.18
N SER A 1056 21.00 23.36 26.19
CA SER A 1056 21.94 24.07 25.32
C SER A 1056 22.69 25.19 26.02
N GLU A 1057 22.02 26.04 26.80
CA GLU A 1057 22.69 27.13 27.53
C GLU A 1057 23.68 26.59 28.57
N CYS A 1058 23.35 25.46 29.20
CA CYS A 1058 24.21 24.86 30.21
C CYS A 1058 25.46 24.15 29.64
N LEU A 1059 25.37 23.58 28.44
CA LEU A 1059 26.49 22.92 27.75
C LEU A 1059 27.32 23.86 26.84
N ALA A 1060 26.80 25.05 26.51
CA ALA A 1060 27.48 26.03 25.64
C ALA A 1060 28.74 26.68 26.24
N ARG A 1061 29.14 26.37 27.48
CA ARG A 1061 30.47 26.74 28.01
C ARG A 1061 31.64 26.05 27.29
N GLY A 1062 31.39 25.14 26.34
CA GLY A 1062 32.40 24.58 25.44
C GLY A 1062 31.91 24.26 24.02
N ARG A 1063 31.93 25.26 23.13
CA ARG A 1063 31.84 25.17 21.65
C ARG A 1063 30.46 24.90 21.02
N LEU A 1064 29.72 25.99 20.71
CA LEU A 1064 29.01 26.32 19.44
C LEU A 1064 27.99 27.46 19.72
N PRO A 1065 27.60 28.29 18.73
CA PRO A 1065 26.82 29.50 18.97
C PRO A 1065 25.34 29.19 19.26
N PRO A 1066 24.63 30.06 20.02
CA PRO A 1066 23.27 29.82 20.48
C PRO A 1066 22.29 29.78 19.30
N SER A 1067 21.45 28.74 19.26
CA SER A 1067 20.29 28.71 18.36
C SER A 1067 19.23 29.67 18.90
N THR A 1068 19.11 30.82 18.25
CA THR A 1068 18.02 31.78 18.46
C THR A 1068 16.69 31.18 17.99
N SER A 1069 15.99 30.48 18.86
CA SER A 1069 14.55 30.33 18.74
C SER A 1069 13.92 30.33 20.12
N THR A 1070 13.28 31.44 20.48
CA THR A 1070 12.24 31.48 21.50
C THR A 1070 11.14 30.52 21.06
N SER A 1071 11.23 29.26 21.50
CA SER A 1071 10.33 28.20 21.09
C SER A 1071 9.06 28.29 21.94
N THR A 1072 8.02 28.91 21.39
CA THR A 1072 6.67 28.88 21.98
C THR A 1072 6.10 27.47 21.83
N THR A 1073 5.60 26.89 22.92
CA THR A 1073 5.17 25.48 22.97
C THR A 1073 3.65 25.41 22.85
N PRO A 1074 3.07 24.50 22.04
CA PRO A 1074 1.62 24.36 21.97
C PRO A 1074 1.00 23.99 23.32
N VAL A 1075 -0.12 24.61 23.67
CA VAL A 1075 -0.86 24.34 24.93
C VAL A 1075 -1.36 22.90 24.98
N SER A 1076 -1.80 22.40 23.82
CA SER A 1076 -2.28 21.03 23.67
C SER A 1076 -1.88 20.47 22.31
N HIS A 1077 -1.91 19.14 22.22
CA HIS A 1077 -1.55 18.36 21.05
C HIS A 1077 -2.65 17.35 20.73
N LEU A 1078 -2.71 16.86 19.50
CA LEU A 1078 -3.65 15.85 19.05
C LEU A 1078 -2.87 14.64 18.54
N ILE A 1079 -3.32 13.46 18.94
CA ILE A 1079 -2.76 12.19 18.45
C ILE A 1079 -3.34 11.93 17.08
N LEU A 1080 -2.45 11.83 16.09
CA LEU A 1080 -2.81 11.23 14.82
C LEU A 1080 -2.56 9.73 14.89
N TRP A 1081 -3.63 8.96 14.75
CA TRP A 1081 -3.53 7.51 14.55
C TRP A 1081 -3.18 7.28 13.08
N SER A 1082 -1.94 6.88 12.82
CA SER A 1082 -1.41 6.58 11.48
C SER A 1082 -1.17 5.09 11.30
#